data_AF-A0A5C6UQA9-F1
#
_entry.id   AF-A0A5C6UQA9-F1
#
_cell.length_a   1.000
_cell.length_b   1.000
_cell.length_c   1.000
_cell.angle_alpha   90.00
_cell.angle_beta   90.00
_cell.angle_gamma   90.00
#
_symmetry.space_group_name_H-M   'P 1'
#
loop_
_entity.id
_entity.type
_entity.pdbx_description
1 polymer ?
#
loop_
_entity_poly.entity_id
_entity_poly.type
_entity_poly.pdbx_seq_one_letter_code
_entity_poly.pdbx_strand_id
1 'polypeptide(L)'
;MPKTPWYQDAVIYEVHVRSFFDSDGDGIGDLRGLTQRLDYLEELGVTALWLLPFYPSPLKDDGYDIASYTEVHPDYGTLRDFQTFLREAHRRGLKVITELVLNHTSDQHPWFQRARRAPRGSVERDFYVWSDTPDRYREARIIFSDVKHSNWTYDPVAGQYFWHRFYDHQPDLNFDNPQVRKAVFEIVDFWMKMGIDGLRLDAITYLYEREGTTCEGLPETHAFLRDLRAHVDERYEDRMLLAEANLWPEDAVAFFGQGDECHMAFHFPLMPRLFMAVEMEDRQPIVDILDQTPELPEGCQWALFLRNHDELTLEMVTDEERDFMYRAFAPELRMRVNLGIRRRLAPILRGDGRKIRLLYALLLSLPGTPILYYGDEIGMGDNYHLGDRNGVRTPMQWSADRNGGFSRANPQSLFLPVITDPAYHYMSTNVETQENAPASLLRWIKRLIAIRQNSPALKRGELTMMPCTNHRVLAMRRTTEDDDALLVLNLSHAAQHVHLDLSDAAERWPVELWGRTQFPPIHPERARRYALSLAPYAFYWFNLSKRPLDEAQLMEPPAPRGPLEVRDDWSAIFEGRMRAPFLRRLTEFLHHQPWFNPRARRLETLEIQERIRMRWEEGLTLICLLEATFLDGENEIYMLPIGFSTDRRSDRIREQSPHAIITRLRLERTGESGELYDASVSPGFVSALLGYIRKSWTLNGMEGSFQGHWVEHFQDLTPERLSALPLHLLEINHTHTSVVFGEDLVVKLFRRLESGRSVDVEVGQFLLESDFPGVAPLTGHLDYHRGRWEPTTLATVHRFVPHRADGLTWFLDHATDHLQHRRPEEIEPPELLDGVRAQTLIRLNPDDFDLADDDRVFLNQARQLGQRAAELHTALASGPPETPFEPTLFSTSYERTRYHSMRTLTLRTMRLLRRRLSTLESHQAMARLVLDQEPEILARFKTMVGRGLGGMRIRIHGDFHLEEVLRTVDDFVIIDLEGHPWLPIGERRIKRTPLRDVATMLRSFHHTSMLAWQRTCRADLPRDLDPDELPEALEIFKAAQRWYALCANAFLSGYLPPATSAGFLPNTPEGIAELLDVMRLQKALRQLEHDLERGKPIDLSLIAVTAQLMAR
;
A
#
# COMPACT_ATOMS: atom_id res chain seq x y z
N MET A 1 13.43 -40.74 18.08
CA MET A 1 13.33 -39.33 17.64
C MET A 1 12.07 -38.77 18.28
N PRO A 2 12.10 -37.57 18.88
CA PRO A 2 10.86 -36.92 19.32
C PRO A 2 9.89 -36.85 18.12
N LYS A 3 8.64 -37.24 18.33
CA LYS A 3 7.60 -37.25 17.29
C LYS A 3 7.35 -35.79 16.89
N THR A 4 7.60 -35.43 15.64
CA THR A 4 7.37 -34.04 15.21
C THR A 4 5.86 -33.73 15.26
N PRO A 5 5.46 -32.52 15.70
CA PRO A 5 4.03 -32.18 15.79
C PRO A 5 3.34 -32.25 14.43
N TRP A 6 2.17 -32.91 14.39
CA TRP A 6 1.45 -33.18 13.13
C TRP A 6 1.07 -31.91 12.37
N TYR A 7 0.77 -30.85 13.11
CA TYR A 7 0.27 -29.59 12.54
C TYR A 7 1.33 -28.87 11.69
N GLN A 8 2.62 -29.11 11.91
CA GLN A 8 3.69 -28.50 11.10
C GLN A 8 3.75 -29.02 9.66
N ASP A 9 3.29 -30.26 9.42
CA ASP A 9 3.24 -30.88 8.09
C ASP A 9 1.89 -30.77 7.41
N ALA A 10 0.89 -30.29 8.15
CA ALA A 10 -0.49 -30.36 7.70
C ALA A 10 -0.73 -29.50 6.44
N VAL A 11 -1.81 -29.84 5.75
CA VAL A 11 -2.51 -28.96 4.81
C VAL A 11 -3.94 -28.90 5.33
N ILE A 12 -4.35 -27.74 5.82
CA ILE A 12 -5.64 -27.55 6.48
C ILE A 12 -6.65 -27.11 5.42
N TYR A 13 -7.88 -27.61 5.53
CA TYR A 13 -9.01 -27.19 4.70
C TYR A 13 -10.10 -26.60 5.59
N GLU A 14 -10.34 -25.30 5.44
CA GLU A 14 -11.40 -24.57 6.12
C GLU A 14 -12.74 -24.85 5.42
N VAL A 15 -13.68 -25.44 6.16
CA VAL A 15 -14.96 -25.89 5.62
C VAL A 15 -16.13 -25.42 6.48
N HIS A 16 -17.16 -24.92 5.82
CA HIS A 16 -18.42 -24.55 6.44
C HIS A 16 -19.44 -25.68 6.26
N VAL A 17 -19.84 -26.35 7.35
CA VAL A 17 -20.77 -27.50 7.31
C VAL A 17 -22.05 -27.13 6.55
N ARG A 18 -22.63 -25.97 6.89
CA ARG A 18 -23.85 -25.40 6.27
C ARG A 18 -23.76 -25.25 4.76
N SER A 19 -22.58 -25.00 4.20
CA SER A 19 -22.36 -24.70 2.78
C SER A 19 -21.77 -25.87 1.99
N PHE A 20 -21.36 -26.96 2.63
CA PHE A 20 -20.55 -27.97 1.94
C PHE A 20 -21.37 -29.02 1.18
N PHE A 21 -22.27 -29.74 1.84
CA PHE A 21 -23.16 -30.71 1.16
C PHE A 21 -24.40 -31.01 2.02
N ASP A 22 -25.57 -30.94 1.40
CA ASP A 22 -26.88 -31.26 2.00
C ASP A 22 -27.25 -32.71 1.69
N SER A 23 -27.39 -33.52 2.74
CA SER A 23 -27.66 -34.96 2.61
C SER A 23 -29.14 -35.34 2.66
N ASP A 24 -30.01 -34.50 3.22
CA ASP A 24 -31.43 -34.82 3.43
C ASP A 24 -32.40 -33.99 2.57
N GLY A 25 -31.89 -32.97 1.88
CA GLY A 25 -32.60 -32.18 0.89
C GLY A 25 -33.43 -31.04 1.48
N ASP A 26 -33.12 -30.56 2.69
CA ASP A 26 -33.78 -29.41 3.32
C ASP A 26 -33.26 -28.05 2.81
N GLY A 27 -32.13 -28.04 2.10
CA GLY A 27 -31.48 -26.85 1.56
C GLY A 27 -30.30 -26.33 2.40
N ILE A 28 -29.90 -27.05 3.44
CA ILE A 28 -28.85 -26.72 4.40
C ILE A 28 -27.82 -27.86 4.44
N GLY A 29 -26.53 -27.53 4.44
CA GLY A 29 -25.47 -28.53 4.55
C GLY A 29 -25.36 -29.09 5.97
N ASP A 30 -25.06 -30.38 6.08
CA ASP A 30 -25.09 -31.10 7.35
C ASP A 30 -23.88 -32.03 7.55
N LEU A 31 -23.67 -32.53 8.78
CA LEU A 31 -22.51 -33.35 9.12
C LEU A 31 -22.48 -34.72 8.41
N ARG A 32 -23.64 -35.30 8.07
CA ARG A 32 -23.70 -36.53 7.28
C ARG A 32 -23.31 -36.24 5.84
N GLY A 33 -23.73 -35.08 5.32
CA GLY A 33 -23.34 -34.59 4.02
C GLY A 33 -21.83 -34.38 3.93
N LEU A 34 -21.23 -33.70 4.91
CA LEU A 34 -19.78 -33.55 5.01
C LEU A 34 -19.08 -34.92 5.07
N THR A 35 -19.61 -35.87 5.85
CA THR A 35 -19.07 -37.24 5.93
C THR A 35 -19.05 -37.94 4.57
N GLN A 36 -20.08 -37.76 3.74
CA GLN A 36 -20.15 -38.33 2.39
C GLN A 36 -19.12 -37.74 1.41
N ARG A 37 -18.53 -36.58 1.74
CA ARG A 37 -17.56 -35.87 0.91
C ARG A 37 -16.11 -35.97 1.43
N LEU A 38 -15.86 -36.77 2.45
CA LEU A 38 -14.51 -37.00 2.98
C LEU A 38 -13.55 -37.61 1.94
N ASP A 39 -14.05 -38.47 1.03
CA ASP A 39 -13.22 -39.06 -0.02
C ASP A 39 -12.66 -37.99 -0.99
N TYR A 40 -13.47 -36.97 -1.30
CA TYR A 40 -13.01 -35.83 -2.11
C TYR A 40 -11.87 -35.05 -1.42
N LEU A 41 -12.00 -34.83 -0.11
CA LEU A 41 -10.99 -34.11 0.69
C LEU A 41 -9.70 -34.92 0.83
N GLU A 42 -9.80 -36.23 1.06
CA GLU A 42 -8.66 -37.15 1.06
C GLU A 42 -7.93 -37.12 -0.29
N GLU A 43 -8.67 -37.21 -1.40
CA GLU A 43 -8.10 -37.13 -2.76
C GLU A 43 -7.52 -35.74 -3.09
N LEU A 44 -8.02 -34.67 -2.44
CA LEU A 44 -7.43 -33.33 -2.57
C LEU A 44 -6.00 -33.29 -2.01
N GLY A 45 -5.68 -34.19 -1.07
CA GLY A 45 -4.39 -34.26 -0.38
C GLY A 45 -4.32 -33.40 0.88
N VAL A 46 -5.47 -32.92 1.38
CA VAL A 46 -5.54 -32.23 2.67
C VAL A 46 -5.39 -33.25 3.81
N THR A 47 -4.88 -32.81 4.95
CA THR A 47 -4.58 -33.70 6.08
C THR A 47 -5.31 -33.30 7.37
N ALA A 48 -5.95 -32.13 7.36
CA ALA A 48 -6.71 -31.62 8.49
C ALA A 48 -7.91 -30.79 7.99
N LEU A 49 -9.03 -30.90 8.69
CA LEU A 49 -10.26 -30.14 8.42
C LEU A 49 -10.48 -29.16 9.56
N TRP A 50 -10.64 -27.89 9.24
CA TRP A 50 -11.09 -26.88 10.18
C TRP A 50 -12.56 -26.58 9.90
N LEU A 51 -13.42 -26.94 10.85
CA LEU A 51 -14.84 -26.65 10.79
C LEU A 51 -15.13 -25.28 11.41
N LEU A 52 -15.84 -24.43 10.66
CA LEU A 52 -16.51 -23.24 11.20
C LEU A 52 -17.56 -23.63 12.26
N PRO A 53 -18.12 -22.67 13.04
CA PRO A 53 -19.00 -23.00 14.15
C PRO A 53 -20.21 -23.83 13.70
N PHE A 54 -20.41 -24.98 14.33
CA PHE A 54 -21.55 -25.88 14.08
C PHE A 54 -22.46 -26.03 15.31
N TYR A 55 -22.31 -25.12 16.27
CA TYR A 55 -23.02 -25.10 17.55
C TYR A 55 -24.42 -24.49 17.41
N PRO A 56 -25.38 -24.80 18.30
CA PRO A 56 -26.63 -24.07 18.37
C PRO A 56 -26.39 -22.56 18.49
N SER A 57 -27.06 -21.80 17.63
CA SER A 57 -26.87 -20.37 17.44
C SER A 57 -28.11 -19.80 16.75
N PRO A 58 -28.47 -18.52 16.96
CA PRO A 58 -29.49 -17.87 16.15
C PRO A 58 -28.96 -17.45 14.76
N LEU A 59 -27.67 -17.72 14.46
CA LEU A 59 -27.01 -17.51 13.17
C LEU A 59 -27.03 -16.05 12.71
N LYS A 60 -27.02 -15.09 13.64
CA LYS A 60 -26.95 -13.66 13.30
C LYS A 60 -25.53 -13.25 12.90
N ASP A 61 -24.53 -13.98 13.36
CA ASP A 61 -23.15 -13.93 12.86
C ASP A 61 -22.72 -15.34 12.38
N ASP A 62 -23.65 -16.02 11.69
CA ASP A 62 -23.43 -17.33 11.03
C ASP A 62 -22.82 -18.42 11.92
N GLY A 63 -23.13 -18.39 13.22
CA GLY A 63 -22.70 -19.41 14.18
C GLY A 63 -21.65 -18.94 15.19
N TYR A 64 -21.00 -17.79 14.97
CA TYR A 64 -20.07 -17.20 15.96
C TYR A 64 -20.80 -16.68 17.21
N ASP A 65 -22.09 -16.35 17.08
CA ASP A 65 -22.99 -16.10 18.20
C ASP A 65 -23.51 -17.41 18.81
N ILE A 66 -22.68 -18.08 19.61
CA ILE A 66 -22.98 -19.40 20.20
C ILE A 66 -24.03 -19.31 21.32
N ALA A 67 -25.10 -20.11 21.21
CA ALA A 67 -26.14 -20.27 22.24
C ALA A 67 -25.97 -21.54 23.10
N SER A 68 -25.19 -22.54 22.66
CA SER A 68 -24.81 -23.72 23.46
C SER A 68 -23.50 -24.33 22.95
N TYR A 69 -22.46 -24.44 23.78
CA TYR A 69 -21.13 -24.90 23.38
C TYR A 69 -20.94 -26.42 23.27
N THR A 70 -21.87 -27.22 23.80
CA THR A 70 -21.69 -28.69 23.95
C THR A 70 -22.69 -29.50 23.14
N GLU A 71 -23.40 -28.83 22.23
CA GLU A 71 -24.41 -29.40 21.36
C GLU A 71 -24.07 -29.08 19.90
N VAL A 72 -24.79 -29.71 18.98
CA VAL A 72 -24.70 -29.47 17.53
C VAL A 72 -25.96 -28.73 17.11
N HIS A 73 -25.84 -27.74 16.23
CA HIS A 73 -26.98 -27.00 15.68
C HIS A 73 -27.98 -27.99 15.04
N PRO A 74 -29.30 -27.87 15.32
CA PRO A 74 -30.29 -28.82 14.80
C PRO A 74 -30.23 -29.01 13.29
N ASP A 75 -30.04 -27.94 12.52
CA ASP A 75 -29.92 -27.97 11.05
C ASP A 75 -28.66 -28.73 10.55
N TYR A 76 -27.64 -28.93 11.39
CA TYR A 76 -26.41 -29.64 11.00
C TYR A 76 -26.41 -31.12 11.40
N GLY A 77 -27.44 -31.55 12.14
CA GLY A 77 -27.61 -32.90 12.64
C GLY A 77 -27.43 -33.02 14.15
N THR A 78 -26.87 -34.14 14.61
CA THR A 78 -26.77 -34.46 16.04
C THR A 78 -25.32 -34.66 16.49
N LEU A 79 -25.10 -34.67 17.80
CA LEU A 79 -23.78 -35.03 18.38
C LEU A 79 -23.30 -36.42 17.92
N ARG A 80 -24.21 -37.36 17.66
CA ARG A 80 -23.87 -38.68 17.13
C ARG A 80 -23.40 -38.62 15.67
N ASP A 81 -23.97 -37.71 14.88
CA ASP A 81 -23.53 -37.47 13.51
C ASP A 81 -22.11 -36.88 13.51
N PHE A 82 -21.81 -35.93 14.41
CA PHE A 82 -20.46 -35.42 14.60
C PHE A 82 -19.46 -36.51 15.00
N GLN A 83 -19.79 -37.36 15.97
CA GLN A 83 -18.93 -38.49 16.35
C GLN A 83 -18.68 -39.47 15.20
N THR A 84 -19.66 -39.62 14.30
CA THR A 84 -19.53 -40.47 13.12
C THR A 84 -18.61 -39.83 12.09
N PHE A 85 -18.80 -38.54 11.81
CA PHE A 85 -17.91 -37.73 10.99
C PHE A 85 -16.46 -37.82 11.50
N LEU A 86 -16.25 -37.58 12.80
CA LEU A 86 -14.92 -37.58 13.42
C LEU A 86 -14.20 -38.92 13.25
N ARG A 87 -14.90 -40.04 13.50
CA ARG A 87 -14.35 -41.39 13.29
C ARG A 87 -14.00 -41.65 11.82
N GLU A 88 -14.85 -41.23 10.89
CA GLU A 88 -14.61 -41.43 9.45
C GLU A 88 -13.48 -40.55 8.91
N ALA A 89 -13.31 -39.33 9.44
CA ALA A 89 -12.17 -38.46 9.15
C ALA A 89 -10.87 -39.11 9.65
N HIS A 90 -10.83 -39.54 10.91
CA HIS A 90 -9.66 -40.22 11.48
C HIS A 90 -9.31 -41.52 10.76
N ARG A 91 -10.31 -42.29 10.29
CA ARG A 91 -10.08 -43.51 9.49
C ARG A 91 -9.30 -43.24 8.20
N ARG A 92 -9.42 -42.02 7.65
CA ARG A 92 -8.71 -41.54 6.46
C ARG A 92 -7.43 -40.76 6.79
N GLY A 93 -7.03 -40.72 8.06
CA GLY A 93 -5.87 -39.94 8.52
C GLY A 93 -6.09 -38.43 8.52
N LEU A 94 -7.34 -37.96 8.39
CA LEU A 94 -7.69 -36.55 8.47
C LEU A 94 -7.87 -36.12 9.92
N LYS A 95 -7.13 -35.09 10.34
CA LYS A 95 -7.30 -34.42 11.63
C LYS A 95 -8.50 -33.48 11.61
N VAL A 96 -9.14 -33.24 12.75
CA VAL A 96 -10.29 -32.33 12.86
C VAL A 96 -10.02 -31.23 13.88
N ILE A 97 -10.18 -29.99 13.43
CA ILE A 97 -10.08 -28.75 14.21
C ILE A 97 -11.47 -28.10 14.21
N THR A 98 -11.89 -27.54 15.33
CA THR A 98 -13.15 -26.77 15.42
C THR A 98 -12.93 -25.44 16.08
N GLU A 99 -13.90 -24.55 15.95
CA GLU A 99 -13.89 -23.25 16.58
C GLU A 99 -14.05 -23.32 18.10
N LEU A 100 -13.38 -22.43 18.81
CA LEU A 100 -13.67 -22.12 20.19
C LEU A 100 -13.79 -20.60 20.33
N VAL A 101 -15.03 -20.10 20.24
CA VAL A 101 -15.36 -18.70 20.46
C VAL A 101 -15.29 -18.40 21.95
N LEU A 102 -14.14 -17.90 22.38
CA LEU A 102 -13.83 -17.64 23.79
C LEU A 102 -14.38 -16.31 24.28
N ASN A 103 -14.31 -15.28 23.44
CA ASN A 103 -14.54 -13.90 23.86
C ASN A 103 -15.98 -13.62 24.28
N HIS A 104 -16.96 -14.19 23.58
CA HIS A 104 -18.36 -13.79 23.69
C HIS A 104 -19.30 -14.99 23.47
N THR A 105 -20.57 -14.80 23.82
CA THR A 105 -21.65 -15.76 23.52
C THR A 105 -22.80 -15.04 22.81
N SER A 106 -23.78 -15.76 22.27
CA SER A 106 -25.06 -15.15 21.88
C SER A 106 -25.78 -14.51 23.08
N ASP A 107 -26.52 -13.42 22.83
CA ASP A 107 -27.49 -12.87 23.79
C ASP A 107 -28.61 -13.87 24.15
N GLN A 108 -28.80 -14.92 23.35
CA GLN A 108 -29.72 -16.02 23.65
C GLN A 108 -29.11 -17.11 24.53
N HIS A 109 -27.80 -17.07 24.78
CA HIS A 109 -27.13 -18.06 25.61
C HIS A 109 -27.77 -18.10 27.02
N PRO A 110 -28.02 -19.30 27.60
CA PRO A 110 -28.60 -19.40 28.94
C PRO A 110 -27.84 -18.64 30.02
N TRP A 111 -26.54 -18.43 29.85
CA TRP A 111 -25.72 -17.61 30.74
C TRP A 111 -26.17 -16.14 30.70
N PHE A 112 -26.27 -15.52 29.52
CA PHE A 112 -26.71 -14.13 29.39
C PHE A 112 -28.14 -13.92 29.87
N GLN A 113 -29.04 -14.84 29.53
CA GLN A 113 -30.44 -14.80 29.95
C GLN A 113 -30.60 -14.86 31.49
N ARG A 114 -29.69 -15.55 32.18
CA ARG A 114 -29.62 -15.51 33.65
C ARG A 114 -28.96 -14.22 34.14
N ALA A 115 -27.82 -13.83 33.57
CA ALA A 115 -27.07 -12.65 33.98
C ALA A 115 -27.92 -11.37 33.94
N ARG A 116 -28.66 -11.14 32.85
CA ARG A 116 -29.50 -9.95 32.69
C ARG A 116 -30.66 -9.86 33.69
N ARG A 117 -31.09 -10.99 34.27
CA ARG A 117 -32.15 -11.07 35.30
C ARG A 117 -31.60 -11.17 36.72
N ALA A 118 -30.33 -11.49 36.87
CA ALA A 118 -29.69 -11.68 38.17
C ALA A 118 -29.44 -10.33 38.87
N PRO A 119 -29.46 -10.29 40.22
CA PRO A 119 -29.12 -9.08 40.97
C PRO A 119 -27.71 -8.58 40.65
N ARG A 120 -27.50 -7.26 40.72
CA ARG A 120 -26.18 -6.63 40.54
C ARG A 120 -25.16 -7.21 41.54
N GLY A 121 -23.96 -7.56 41.08
CA GLY A 121 -22.88 -8.14 41.88
C GLY A 121 -23.06 -9.61 42.27
N SER A 122 -24.02 -10.32 41.66
CA SER A 122 -24.13 -11.78 41.80
C SER A 122 -23.17 -12.50 40.85
N VAL A 123 -22.78 -13.73 41.19
CA VAL A 123 -21.88 -14.54 40.36
C VAL A 123 -22.49 -14.78 38.96
N GLU A 124 -23.80 -14.95 38.88
CA GLU A 124 -24.52 -15.11 37.60
C GLU A 124 -24.55 -13.82 36.79
N ARG A 125 -24.64 -12.65 37.44
CA ARG A 125 -24.57 -11.34 36.77
C ARG A 125 -23.19 -11.12 36.17
N ASP A 126 -22.16 -11.44 36.94
CA ASP A 126 -20.76 -11.17 36.63
C ASP A 126 -20.15 -12.14 35.60
N PHE A 127 -20.97 -12.99 34.96
CA PHE A 127 -20.54 -13.77 33.79
C PHE A 127 -20.26 -12.87 32.57
N TYR A 128 -20.82 -11.67 32.54
CA TYR A 128 -20.66 -10.67 31.46
C TYR A 128 -20.20 -9.34 32.06
N VAL A 129 -19.70 -8.46 31.20
CA VAL A 129 -19.17 -7.15 31.60
C VAL A 129 -20.28 -6.09 31.56
N TRP A 130 -20.57 -5.48 32.71
CA TRP A 130 -21.64 -4.48 32.89
C TRP A 130 -21.11 -3.10 33.29
N SER A 131 -21.85 -2.05 32.91
CA SER A 131 -21.59 -0.67 33.32
C SER A 131 -22.87 0.14 33.46
N ASP A 132 -22.89 1.13 34.36
CA ASP A 132 -23.99 2.09 34.45
C ASP A 132 -23.95 3.16 33.34
N THR A 133 -22.79 3.39 32.72
CA THR A 133 -22.59 4.34 31.62
C THR A 133 -21.82 3.70 30.46
N PRO A 134 -21.96 4.19 29.22
CA PRO A 134 -21.21 3.69 28.06
C PRO A 134 -19.79 4.30 27.97
N ASP A 135 -19.29 4.93 29.04
CA ASP A 135 -18.08 5.77 29.00
C ASP A 135 -16.78 5.03 29.30
N ARG A 136 -16.84 3.75 29.67
CA ARG A 136 -15.68 2.94 30.01
C ARG A 136 -14.95 2.43 28.76
N TYR A 137 -13.63 2.26 28.84
CA TYR A 137 -12.80 1.70 27.77
C TYR A 137 -12.84 2.52 26.45
N ARG A 138 -12.77 3.85 26.52
CA ARG A 138 -12.95 4.77 25.37
C ARG A 138 -11.90 4.59 24.27
N GLU A 139 -10.75 4.05 24.61
CA GLU A 139 -9.58 3.86 23.77
C GLU A 139 -9.67 2.57 22.93
N ALA A 140 -10.62 1.68 23.25
CA ALA A 140 -10.91 0.50 22.46
C ALA A 140 -11.64 0.90 21.16
N ARG A 141 -11.11 0.43 20.03
CA ARG A 141 -11.73 0.66 18.71
C ARG A 141 -13.03 -0.14 18.55
N ILE A 142 -13.88 0.31 17.63
CA ILE A 142 -15.05 -0.44 17.15
C ILE A 142 -14.61 -1.25 15.93
N ILE A 143 -14.78 -2.58 15.99
CA ILE A 143 -14.35 -3.49 14.91
C ILE A 143 -15.32 -3.39 13.72
N PHE A 144 -16.62 -3.51 13.99
CA PHE A 144 -17.67 -3.40 12.97
C PHE A 144 -18.20 -1.97 12.84
N SER A 145 -17.31 -1.04 12.47
CA SER A 145 -17.62 0.40 12.38
C SER A 145 -18.73 0.74 11.39
N ASP A 146 -18.98 -0.11 10.39
CA ASP A 146 -20.05 0.09 9.41
C ASP A 146 -21.45 -0.11 10.00
N VAL A 147 -21.55 -0.86 11.10
CA VAL A 147 -22.83 -1.28 11.72
C VAL A 147 -22.99 -0.75 13.13
N LYS A 148 -21.89 -0.58 13.89
CA LYS A 148 -21.91 -0.20 15.30
C LYS A 148 -21.27 1.16 15.53
N HIS A 149 -21.90 1.91 16.43
CA HIS A 149 -21.43 3.24 16.88
C HIS A 149 -20.84 3.22 18.30
N SER A 150 -20.95 2.09 19.01
CA SER A 150 -20.42 1.89 20.35
C SER A 150 -20.17 0.41 20.63
N ASN A 151 -19.24 0.12 21.54
CA ASN A 151 -19.00 -1.21 22.12
C ASN A 151 -19.85 -1.46 23.39
N TRP A 152 -20.74 -0.51 23.74
CA TRP A 152 -21.68 -0.63 24.86
C TRP A 152 -23.12 -0.57 24.35
N THR A 153 -23.94 -1.55 24.74
CA THR A 153 -25.38 -1.55 24.45
C THR A 153 -26.20 -1.62 25.73
N TYR A 154 -27.26 -0.81 25.83
CA TYR A 154 -28.14 -0.79 27.00
C TYR A 154 -29.10 -1.97 26.99
N ASP A 155 -29.09 -2.78 28.06
CA ASP A 155 -30.06 -3.85 28.26
C ASP A 155 -31.23 -3.36 29.15
N PRO A 156 -32.46 -3.30 28.63
CA PRO A 156 -33.61 -2.77 29.37
C PRO A 156 -34.10 -3.65 30.51
N VAL A 157 -33.77 -4.95 30.52
CA VAL A 157 -34.11 -5.87 31.61
C VAL A 157 -33.11 -5.74 32.74
N ALA A 158 -31.84 -5.61 32.39
CA ALA A 158 -30.74 -5.48 33.33
C ALA A 158 -30.62 -4.07 33.92
N GLY A 159 -31.16 -3.05 33.24
CA GLY A 159 -31.07 -1.65 33.61
C GLY A 159 -29.63 -1.11 33.62
N GLN A 160 -28.77 -1.66 32.75
CA GLN A 160 -27.34 -1.35 32.62
C GLN A 160 -26.87 -1.59 31.18
N TYR A 161 -25.74 -1.00 30.83
CA TYR A 161 -25.03 -1.32 29.58
C TYR A 161 -24.21 -2.59 29.75
N PHE A 162 -24.13 -3.40 28.71
CA PHE A 162 -23.18 -4.52 28.60
C PHE A 162 -22.18 -4.27 27.48
N TRP A 163 -20.98 -4.83 27.65
CA TRP A 163 -19.88 -4.72 26.68
C TRP A 163 -20.02 -5.76 25.56
N HIS A 164 -19.67 -5.35 24.35
CA HIS A 164 -19.50 -6.23 23.20
C HIS A 164 -18.44 -5.67 22.25
N ARG A 165 -17.49 -6.50 21.80
CA ARG A 165 -16.49 -6.10 20.77
C ARG A 165 -17.01 -6.21 19.34
N PHE A 166 -17.96 -7.11 19.15
CA PHE A 166 -18.57 -7.45 17.87
C PHE A 166 -20.00 -6.88 17.79
N TYR A 167 -21.00 -7.70 17.43
CA TYR A 167 -22.39 -7.25 17.44
C TYR A 167 -22.97 -7.15 18.86
N ASP A 168 -24.06 -6.41 19.01
CA ASP A 168 -24.78 -6.25 20.29
C ASP A 168 -25.42 -7.56 20.77
N HIS A 169 -25.76 -8.46 19.85
CA HIS A 169 -26.21 -9.80 20.20
C HIS A 169 -25.06 -10.78 20.52
N GLN A 170 -23.82 -10.29 20.65
CA GLN A 170 -22.64 -11.03 21.06
C GLN A 170 -22.03 -10.42 22.34
N PRO A 171 -22.74 -10.49 23.49
CA PRO A 171 -22.21 -9.99 24.76
C PRO A 171 -20.92 -10.70 25.18
N ASP A 172 -19.91 -9.91 25.55
CA ASP A 172 -18.58 -10.38 25.93
C ASP A 172 -18.57 -11.03 27.33
N LEU A 173 -17.88 -12.17 27.43
CA LEU A 173 -17.68 -12.90 28.68
C LEU A 173 -16.68 -12.16 29.56
N ASN A 174 -16.97 -12.12 30.86
CA ASN A 174 -16.09 -11.47 31.82
C ASN A 174 -14.98 -12.42 32.29
N PHE A 175 -13.79 -12.34 31.68
CA PHE A 175 -12.66 -13.19 32.05
C PHE A 175 -12.05 -12.87 33.41
N ASP A 176 -12.35 -11.72 34.04
CA ASP A 176 -11.96 -11.49 35.45
C ASP A 176 -12.69 -12.47 36.39
N ASN A 177 -13.87 -12.97 36.00
CA ASN A 177 -14.64 -13.95 36.77
C ASN A 177 -14.05 -15.37 36.65
N PRO A 178 -13.59 -15.99 37.77
CA PRO A 178 -13.03 -17.35 37.74
C PRO A 178 -14.02 -18.42 37.28
N GLN A 179 -15.34 -18.20 37.41
CA GLN A 179 -16.35 -19.16 36.94
C GLN A 179 -16.43 -19.18 35.40
N VAL A 180 -16.17 -18.06 34.73
CA VAL A 180 -16.08 -17.99 33.26
C VAL A 180 -14.89 -18.82 32.79
N ARG A 181 -13.70 -18.60 33.37
CA ARG A 181 -12.49 -19.36 33.04
C ARG A 181 -12.69 -20.87 33.27
N LYS A 182 -13.35 -21.24 34.37
CA LYS A 182 -13.70 -22.64 34.66
C LYS A 182 -14.63 -23.23 33.59
N ALA A 183 -15.69 -22.51 33.21
CA ALA A 183 -16.62 -22.96 32.18
C ALA A 183 -15.92 -23.17 30.83
N VAL A 184 -14.98 -22.30 30.47
CA VAL A 184 -14.14 -22.46 29.27
C VAL A 184 -13.34 -23.78 29.32
N PHE A 185 -12.66 -24.08 30.44
CA PHE A 185 -11.93 -25.36 30.56
C PHE A 185 -12.85 -26.58 30.45
N GLU A 186 -14.07 -26.51 30.97
CA GLU A 186 -15.07 -27.59 30.84
C GLU A 186 -15.50 -27.80 29.38
N ILE A 187 -15.64 -26.73 28.59
CA ILE A 187 -15.94 -26.79 27.14
C ILE A 187 -14.79 -27.42 26.37
N VAL A 188 -13.55 -26.98 26.64
CA VAL A 188 -12.34 -27.55 26.03
C VAL A 188 -12.25 -29.04 26.31
N ASP A 189 -12.44 -29.43 27.57
CA ASP A 189 -12.44 -30.82 28.00
C ASP A 189 -13.50 -31.67 27.28
N PHE A 190 -14.69 -31.12 27.06
CA PHE A 190 -15.79 -31.84 26.39
C PHE A 190 -15.39 -32.26 24.97
N TRP A 191 -14.88 -31.33 24.16
CA TRP A 191 -14.49 -31.61 22.78
C TRP A 191 -13.19 -32.43 22.69
N MET A 192 -12.20 -32.15 23.54
CA MET A 192 -10.93 -32.90 23.59
C MET A 192 -11.13 -34.35 24.01
N LYS A 193 -12.00 -34.63 24.99
CA LYS A 193 -12.39 -36.02 25.36
C LYS A 193 -13.14 -36.73 24.26
N MET A 194 -13.88 -36.01 23.41
CA MET A 194 -14.56 -36.59 22.26
C MET A 194 -13.60 -37.05 21.16
N GLY A 195 -12.40 -36.46 21.12
CA GLY A 195 -11.31 -36.87 20.22
C GLY A 195 -10.91 -35.83 19.19
N ILE A 196 -11.39 -34.58 19.29
CA ILE A 196 -10.96 -33.50 18.40
C ILE A 196 -9.43 -33.32 18.48
N ASP A 197 -8.79 -32.92 17.36
CA ASP A 197 -7.33 -32.81 17.27
C ASP A 197 -6.81 -31.40 17.54
N GLY A 198 -7.66 -30.39 17.41
CA GLY A 198 -7.29 -29.02 17.77
C GLY A 198 -8.46 -28.06 17.86
N LEU A 199 -8.17 -26.87 18.36
CA LEU A 199 -9.13 -25.77 18.50
C LEU A 199 -8.55 -24.51 17.88
N ARG A 200 -9.32 -23.86 16.98
CA ARG A 200 -9.08 -22.46 16.62
C ARG A 200 -9.68 -21.60 17.73
N LEU A 201 -8.84 -20.80 18.37
CA LEU A 201 -9.26 -19.88 19.40
C LEU A 201 -9.62 -18.54 18.73
N ASP A 202 -10.92 -18.29 18.63
CA ASP A 202 -11.49 -17.12 17.97
C ASP A 202 -11.48 -15.90 18.90
N ALA A 203 -11.21 -14.72 18.33
CA ALA A 203 -11.26 -13.43 19.02
C ALA A 203 -10.41 -13.33 20.31
N ILE A 204 -9.33 -14.12 20.44
CA ILE A 204 -8.55 -14.21 21.67
C ILE A 204 -7.79 -12.93 22.04
N THR A 205 -7.64 -12.00 21.11
CA THR A 205 -7.00 -10.71 21.38
C THR A 205 -7.80 -9.86 22.36
N TYR A 206 -9.09 -10.17 22.58
CA TYR A 206 -10.04 -9.27 23.24
C TYR A 206 -10.53 -9.72 24.62
N LEU A 207 -10.00 -10.82 25.17
CA LEU A 207 -10.57 -11.48 26.37
C LEU A 207 -10.67 -10.61 27.65
N TYR A 208 -9.80 -9.63 27.82
CA TYR A 208 -9.77 -8.75 29.01
C TYR A 208 -9.78 -7.28 28.61
N GLU A 209 -10.45 -6.45 29.42
CA GLU A 209 -10.54 -5.00 29.23
C GLU A 209 -9.99 -4.22 30.43
N ARG A 210 -9.24 -3.15 30.14
CA ARG A 210 -8.65 -2.23 31.14
C ARG A 210 -8.76 -0.78 30.69
N GLU A 211 -9.09 0.12 31.63
CA GLU A 211 -9.17 1.56 31.36
C GLU A 211 -7.80 2.12 30.90
N GLY A 212 -7.82 3.07 29.97
CA GLY A 212 -6.61 3.68 29.42
C GLY A 212 -5.79 2.76 28.51
N THR A 213 -6.35 1.63 28.05
CA THR A 213 -5.72 0.69 27.13
C THR A 213 -6.61 0.45 25.91
N THR A 214 -6.06 -0.11 24.84
CA THR A 214 -6.84 -0.52 23.66
C THR A 214 -7.74 -1.73 23.91
N CYS A 215 -7.61 -2.40 25.07
CA CYS A 215 -8.28 -3.68 25.36
C CYS A 215 -7.98 -4.76 24.32
N GLU A 216 -6.74 -4.80 23.81
CA GLU A 216 -6.27 -5.80 22.84
C GLU A 216 -4.91 -6.35 23.30
N GLY A 217 -4.76 -7.68 23.34
CA GLY A 217 -3.49 -8.34 23.66
C GLY A 217 -2.95 -8.03 25.07
N LEU A 218 -3.83 -7.90 26.06
CA LEU A 218 -3.42 -7.54 27.42
C LEU A 218 -2.63 -8.67 28.12
N PRO A 219 -1.73 -8.35 29.07
CA PRO A 219 -0.95 -9.38 29.78
C PRO A 219 -1.79 -10.46 30.45
N GLU A 220 -2.99 -10.13 30.94
CA GLU A 220 -3.94 -11.07 31.54
C GLU A 220 -4.53 -12.06 30.53
N THR A 221 -4.75 -11.61 29.29
CA THR A 221 -5.13 -12.47 28.16
C THR A 221 -4.06 -13.54 27.94
N HIS A 222 -2.80 -13.12 27.82
CA HIS A 222 -1.67 -14.05 27.66
C HIS A 222 -1.51 -15.00 28.86
N ALA A 223 -1.73 -14.51 30.09
CA ALA A 223 -1.71 -15.36 31.28
C ALA A 223 -2.78 -16.46 31.22
N PHE A 224 -4.00 -16.13 30.82
CA PHE A 224 -5.05 -17.13 30.65
C PHE A 224 -4.74 -18.13 29.52
N LEU A 225 -4.14 -17.67 28.42
CA LEU A 225 -3.73 -18.57 27.31
C LEU A 225 -2.63 -19.55 27.74
N ARG A 226 -1.70 -19.14 28.61
CA ARG A 226 -0.72 -20.07 29.23
C ARG A 226 -1.40 -21.12 30.10
N ASP A 227 -2.37 -20.70 30.93
CA ASP A 227 -3.14 -21.63 31.76
C ASP A 227 -3.94 -22.62 30.89
N LEU A 228 -4.53 -22.13 29.79
CA LEU A 228 -5.26 -22.95 28.83
C LEU A 228 -4.35 -23.96 28.12
N ARG A 229 -3.18 -23.52 27.68
CA ARG A 229 -2.19 -24.39 27.06
C ARG A 229 -1.71 -25.47 28.02
N ALA A 230 -1.33 -25.09 29.24
CA ALA A 230 -0.94 -26.03 30.29
C ALA A 230 -2.05 -27.05 30.58
N HIS A 231 -3.31 -26.59 30.68
CA HIS A 231 -4.47 -27.46 30.90
C HIS A 231 -4.62 -28.53 29.80
N VAL A 232 -4.39 -28.15 28.54
CA VAL A 232 -4.44 -29.05 27.38
C VAL A 232 -3.26 -30.03 27.39
N ASP A 233 -2.02 -29.52 27.49
CA ASP A 233 -0.80 -30.33 27.43
C ASP A 233 -0.71 -31.36 28.56
N GLU A 234 -1.24 -31.05 29.75
CA GLU A 234 -1.31 -31.99 30.89
C GLU A 234 -2.27 -33.17 30.69
N ARG A 235 -3.29 -33.01 29.84
CA ARG A 235 -4.44 -33.95 29.76
C ARG A 235 -4.56 -34.64 28.41
N TYR A 236 -4.08 -34.01 27.34
CA TYR A 236 -4.31 -34.46 25.98
C TYR A 236 -3.02 -34.36 25.17
N GLU A 237 -2.48 -35.52 24.77
CA GLU A 237 -1.32 -35.58 23.90
C GLU A 237 -1.70 -35.24 22.44
N ASP A 238 -0.74 -34.70 21.69
CA ASP A 238 -0.82 -34.52 20.23
C ASP A 238 -1.99 -33.61 19.78
N ARG A 239 -2.37 -32.62 20.61
CA ARG A 239 -3.40 -31.60 20.32
C ARG A 239 -2.79 -30.28 19.86
N MET A 240 -3.62 -29.42 19.27
CA MET A 240 -3.20 -28.14 18.70
C MET A 240 -4.14 -27.01 19.10
N LEU A 241 -3.58 -25.84 19.42
CA LEU A 241 -4.30 -24.58 19.63
C LEU A 241 -3.84 -23.57 18.57
N LEU A 242 -4.78 -23.05 17.79
CA LEU A 242 -4.57 -22.09 16.71
C LEU A 242 -5.15 -20.73 17.07
N ALA A 243 -4.30 -19.72 17.26
CA ALA A 243 -4.68 -18.36 17.56
C ALA A 243 -5.19 -17.61 16.33
N GLU A 244 -6.40 -17.05 16.43
CA GLU A 244 -6.80 -15.93 15.60
C GLU A 244 -6.36 -14.61 16.26
N ALA A 245 -5.19 -14.11 15.85
CA ALA A 245 -4.65 -12.83 16.28
C ALA A 245 -4.32 -11.95 15.08
N ASN A 246 -5.31 -11.20 14.58
CA ASN A 246 -5.11 -10.22 13.50
C ASN A 246 -4.41 -8.97 14.03
N LEU A 247 -3.10 -9.06 14.24
CA LEU A 247 -2.24 -8.00 14.75
C LEU A 247 -1.01 -7.81 13.85
N TRP A 248 -0.20 -6.77 14.11
CA TRP A 248 1.12 -6.62 13.49
C TRP A 248 2.05 -7.78 13.89
N PRO A 249 3.07 -8.13 13.08
CA PRO A 249 3.90 -9.32 13.29
C PRO A 249 4.47 -9.46 14.70
N GLU A 250 5.00 -8.38 15.28
CA GLU A 250 5.57 -8.36 16.63
C GLU A 250 4.56 -8.70 17.73
N ASP A 251 3.33 -8.24 17.58
CA ASP A 251 2.26 -8.46 18.56
C ASP A 251 1.62 -9.83 18.35
N ALA A 252 1.50 -10.28 17.11
CA ALA A 252 1.00 -11.62 16.78
C ALA A 252 1.95 -12.72 17.30
N VAL A 253 3.27 -12.51 17.28
CA VAL A 253 4.23 -13.47 17.84
C VAL A 253 4.08 -13.66 19.35
N ALA A 254 3.58 -12.66 20.08
CA ALA A 254 3.38 -12.78 21.52
C ALA A 254 2.40 -13.92 21.90
N PHE A 255 1.49 -14.30 21.00
CA PHE A 255 0.51 -15.38 21.22
C PHE A 255 1.12 -16.80 21.16
N PHE A 256 2.40 -16.92 20.79
CA PHE A 256 3.15 -18.17 20.97
C PHE A 256 3.75 -18.28 22.38
N GLY A 257 3.80 -17.18 23.15
CA GLY A 257 4.49 -17.12 24.44
C GLY A 257 5.98 -17.45 24.28
N GLN A 258 6.49 -18.32 25.16
CA GLN A 258 7.80 -18.98 25.02
C GLN A 258 7.65 -20.42 24.49
N GLY A 259 6.61 -20.67 23.69
CA GLY A 259 6.15 -22.00 23.29
C GLY A 259 5.05 -22.57 24.19
N ASP A 260 4.59 -21.80 25.17
CA ASP A 260 3.68 -22.17 26.25
C ASP A 260 2.29 -21.51 26.15
N GLU A 261 1.97 -20.85 25.03
CA GLU A 261 0.62 -20.33 24.74
C GLU A 261 0.02 -21.10 23.55
N CYS A 262 -0.09 -20.51 22.36
CA CYS A 262 -0.64 -21.20 21.19
C CYS A 262 0.44 -21.97 20.42
N HIS A 263 0.04 -23.10 19.83
CA HIS A 263 0.92 -23.89 18.95
C HIS A 263 1.05 -23.22 17.58
N MET A 264 -0.05 -22.63 17.12
CA MET A 264 -0.14 -21.96 15.84
C MET A 264 -0.80 -20.59 15.99
N ALA A 265 -0.48 -19.68 15.07
CA ALA A 265 -1.22 -18.43 14.87
C ALA A 265 -1.34 -18.15 13.38
N PHE A 266 -2.40 -17.46 12.95
CA PHE A 266 -2.53 -17.02 11.56
C PHE A 266 -1.51 -15.94 11.23
N HIS A 267 -0.84 -16.07 10.07
CA HIS A 267 0.07 -15.04 9.58
C HIS A 267 -0.69 -13.92 8.83
N PHE A 268 -1.63 -13.27 9.51
CA PHE A 268 -2.43 -12.16 8.97
C PHE A 268 -1.59 -11.06 8.29
N PRO A 269 -0.43 -10.63 8.83
CA PRO A 269 0.35 -9.58 8.19
C PRO A 269 0.86 -9.93 6.78
N LEU A 270 1.19 -11.20 6.53
CA LEU A 270 1.73 -11.66 5.26
C LEU A 270 0.65 -11.70 4.16
N MET A 271 -0.57 -12.11 4.51
CA MET A 271 -1.65 -12.36 3.55
C MET A 271 -1.91 -11.16 2.61
N PRO A 272 -2.15 -9.91 3.08
CA PRO A 272 -2.36 -8.77 2.20
C PRO A 272 -1.16 -8.47 1.31
N ARG A 273 0.06 -8.67 1.82
CA ARG A 273 1.30 -8.40 1.07
C ARG A 273 1.54 -9.38 -0.07
N LEU A 274 1.00 -10.60 0.01
CA LEU A 274 1.00 -11.53 -1.13
C LEU A 274 0.21 -10.97 -2.31
N PHE A 275 -0.99 -10.43 -2.06
CA PHE A 275 -1.81 -9.79 -3.09
C PHE A 275 -1.16 -8.51 -3.61
N MET A 276 -0.65 -7.66 -2.70
CA MET A 276 0.07 -6.44 -3.08
C MET A 276 1.26 -6.74 -3.97
N ALA A 277 2.10 -7.71 -3.60
CA ALA A 277 3.31 -8.02 -4.34
C ALA A 277 3.04 -8.50 -5.77
N VAL A 278 1.96 -9.28 -5.97
CA VAL A 278 1.54 -9.71 -7.31
C VAL A 278 0.95 -8.56 -8.13
N GLU A 279 0.20 -7.65 -7.52
CA GLU A 279 -0.41 -6.52 -8.25
C GLU A 279 0.57 -5.38 -8.50
N MET A 280 1.47 -5.10 -7.56
CA MET A 280 2.58 -4.15 -7.72
C MET A 280 3.69 -4.70 -8.61
N GLU A 281 3.69 -6.02 -8.84
CA GLU A 281 4.78 -6.77 -9.49
C GLU A 281 6.12 -6.59 -8.78
N ASP A 282 6.10 -6.47 -7.47
CA ASP A 282 7.28 -6.22 -6.65
C ASP A 282 7.32 -7.21 -5.49
N ARG A 283 8.47 -7.86 -5.30
CA ARG A 283 8.71 -8.79 -4.19
C ARG A 283 8.81 -8.08 -2.84
N GLN A 284 9.06 -6.77 -2.83
CA GLN A 284 9.41 -6.01 -1.64
C GLN A 284 8.37 -6.10 -0.51
N PRO A 285 7.03 -6.04 -0.75
CA PRO A 285 6.04 -6.23 0.31
C PRO A 285 6.16 -7.58 1.03
N ILE A 286 6.46 -8.66 0.30
CA ILE A 286 6.67 -10.01 0.89
C ILE A 286 7.98 -10.05 1.68
N VAL A 287 9.06 -9.51 1.10
CA VAL A 287 10.38 -9.51 1.74
C VAL A 287 10.34 -8.73 3.05
N ASP A 288 9.79 -7.51 3.02
CA ASP A 288 9.79 -6.63 4.18
C ASP A 288 8.94 -7.17 5.33
N ILE A 289 7.80 -7.82 5.03
CA ILE A 289 6.97 -8.38 6.10
C ILE A 289 7.58 -9.65 6.71
N LEU A 290 8.22 -10.50 5.91
CA LEU A 290 8.94 -11.68 6.41
C LEU A 290 10.16 -11.27 7.24
N ASP A 291 10.93 -10.27 6.79
CA ASP A 291 12.08 -9.75 7.54
C ASP A 291 11.67 -9.08 8.87
N GLN A 292 10.43 -8.57 8.95
CA GLN A 292 9.87 -7.99 10.18
C GLN A 292 9.27 -9.04 11.12
N THR A 293 9.08 -10.28 10.64
CA THR A 293 8.45 -11.35 11.41
C THR A 293 9.50 -12.01 12.30
N PRO A 294 9.37 -11.95 13.64
CA PRO A 294 10.32 -12.57 14.56
C PRO A 294 10.41 -14.10 14.40
N GLU A 295 11.53 -14.67 14.86
CA GLU A 295 11.68 -16.12 14.98
C GLU A 295 10.68 -16.69 16.00
N LEU A 296 10.19 -17.91 15.72
CA LEU A 296 9.21 -18.59 16.55
C LEU A 296 9.88 -19.52 17.57
N PRO A 297 9.26 -19.75 18.74
CA PRO A 297 9.67 -20.82 19.66
C PRO A 297 9.63 -22.21 19.00
N GLU A 298 10.46 -23.14 19.50
CA GLU A 298 10.46 -24.52 19.02
C GLU A 298 9.08 -25.17 19.21
N GLY A 299 8.61 -25.90 18.19
CA GLY A 299 7.30 -26.54 18.19
C GLY A 299 6.13 -25.63 17.79
N CYS A 300 6.34 -24.32 17.65
CA CYS A 300 5.34 -23.40 17.11
C CYS A 300 5.36 -23.35 15.58
N GLN A 301 4.29 -22.82 14.96
CA GLN A 301 4.18 -22.72 13.50
C GLN A 301 3.18 -21.65 13.04
N TRP A 302 3.50 -20.90 11.99
CA TRP A 302 2.54 -20.03 11.32
C TRP A 302 1.48 -20.83 10.54
N ALA A 303 0.23 -20.38 10.58
CA ALA A 303 -0.85 -20.77 9.67
C ALA A 303 -0.93 -19.77 8.51
N LEU A 304 -0.69 -20.23 7.29
CA LEU A 304 -0.68 -19.42 6.08
C LEU A 304 -2.01 -19.59 5.34
N PHE A 305 -2.57 -18.52 4.80
CA PHE A 305 -3.83 -18.56 4.05
C PHE A 305 -3.87 -17.44 3.02
N LEU A 306 -4.71 -17.60 1.99
CA LEU A 306 -4.96 -16.55 0.99
C LEU A 306 -6.28 -15.84 1.24
N ARG A 307 -7.33 -16.62 1.53
CA ARG A 307 -8.69 -16.17 1.87
C ARG A 307 -9.27 -17.12 2.92
N ASN A 308 -10.38 -16.71 3.52
CA ASN A 308 -11.14 -17.42 4.54
C ASN A 308 -12.63 -17.05 4.40
N HIS A 309 -13.45 -17.48 5.35
CA HIS A 309 -14.89 -17.15 5.44
C HIS A 309 -15.22 -15.68 5.71
N ASP A 310 -14.23 -14.85 6.04
CA ASP A 310 -14.39 -13.40 6.26
C ASP A 310 -13.94 -12.58 5.04
N GLU A 311 -13.97 -11.26 5.17
CA GLU A 311 -13.36 -10.35 4.21
C GLU A 311 -11.82 -10.48 4.20
N LEU A 312 -11.20 -10.01 3.12
CA LEU A 312 -9.76 -9.77 3.11
C LEU A 312 -9.51 -8.57 4.02
N THR A 313 -9.15 -8.84 5.28
CA THR A 313 -8.92 -7.81 6.29
C THR A 313 -7.74 -6.92 5.91
N LEU A 314 -7.94 -5.61 6.04
CA LEU A 314 -6.96 -4.55 5.86
C LEU A 314 -6.83 -3.72 7.14
N GLU A 315 -7.06 -4.34 8.29
CA GLU A 315 -6.87 -3.69 9.60
C GLU A 315 -5.38 -3.47 9.88
N MET A 316 -4.55 -4.50 9.68
CA MET A 316 -3.11 -4.51 10.00
C MET A 316 -2.23 -4.21 8.77
N VAL A 317 -2.63 -3.16 8.05
CA VAL A 317 -1.87 -2.54 6.96
C VAL A 317 -1.81 -1.03 7.17
N THR A 318 -0.84 -0.34 6.56
CA THR A 318 -0.83 1.12 6.61
C THR A 318 -2.02 1.71 5.82
N ASP A 319 -2.35 2.97 6.09
CA ASP A 319 -3.39 3.68 5.33
C ASP A 319 -3.06 3.71 3.83
N GLU A 320 -1.77 3.84 3.47
CA GLU A 320 -1.32 3.84 2.08
C GLU A 320 -1.54 2.48 1.40
N GLU A 321 -1.20 1.40 2.11
CA GLU A 321 -1.40 0.03 1.62
C GLU A 321 -2.90 -0.30 1.51
N ARG A 322 -3.72 0.15 2.47
CA ARG A 322 -5.18 -0.03 2.44
C ARG A 322 -5.80 0.64 1.22
N ASP A 323 -5.45 1.90 0.95
CA ASP A 323 -5.95 2.64 -0.21
C ASP A 323 -5.50 2.02 -1.53
N PHE A 324 -4.27 1.49 -1.60
CA PHE A 324 -3.82 0.69 -2.74
C PHE A 324 -4.70 -0.56 -2.92
N MET A 325 -4.89 -1.35 -1.86
CA MET A 325 -5.69 -2.57 -1.91
C MET A 325 -7.13 -2.31 -2.36
N TYR A 326 -7.74 -1.23 -1.86
CA TYR A 326 -9.08 -0.82 -2.29
C TYR A 326 -9.14 -0.43 -3.78
N ARG A 327 -8.18 0.33 -4.29
CA ARG A 327 -8.16 0.72 -5.71
C ARG A 327 -7.93 -0.48 -6.63
N ALA A 328 -7.01 -1.36 -6.26
CA ALA A 328 -6.65 -2.53 -7.06
C ALA A 328 -7.75 -3.60 -7.11
N PHE A 329 -8.35 -3.89 -5.95
CA PHE A 329 -9.17 -5.09 -5.74
C PHE A 329 -10.64 -4.81 -5.38
N ALA A 330 -11.00 -3.60 -4.98
CA ALA A 330 -12.36 -3.22 -4.60
C ALA A 330 -12.78 -1.84 -5.18
N PRO A 331 -12.81 -1.70 -6.52
CA PRO A 331 -13.18 -0.45 -7.17
C PRO A 331 -14.63 -0.02 -6.87
N GLU A 332 -15.53 -0.98 -6.60
CA GLU A 332 -16.88 -0.67 -6.14
C GLU A 332 -16.95 -0.66 -4.61
N LEU A 333 -17.54 0.39 -4.03
CA LEU A 333 -17.67 0.55 -2.58
C LEU A 333 -18.35 -0.65 -1.90
N ARG A 334 -19.34 -1.25 -2.56
CA ARG A 334 -20.05 -2.45 -2.08
C ARG A 334 -19.17 -3.69 -1.95
N MET A 335 -18.00 -3.74 -2.59
CA MET A 335 -17.04 -4.85 -2.42
C MET A 335 -16.27 -4.73 -1.10
N ARG A 336 -16.37 -3.58 -0.43
CA ARG A 336 -15.76 -3.30 0.87
C ARG A 336 -16.78 -3.59 1.98
N VAL A 337 -16.27 -4.00 3.13
CA VAL A 337 -17.02 -4.15 4.38
C VAL A 337 -16.04 -3.98 5.53
N ASN A 338 -16.43 -3.25 6.58
CA ASN A 338 -15.55 -2.84 7.67
C ASN A 338 -14.25 -2.22 7.10
N LEU A 339 -13.10 -2.69 7.58
CA LEU A 339 -11.78 -2.36 7.04
C LEU A 339 -11.25 -3.50 6.16
N GLY A 340 -12.02 -3.99 5.18
CA GLY A 340 -11.57 -5.07 4.29
C GLY A 340 -12.37 -5.24 3.00
N ILE A 341 -12.09 -6.34 2.27
CA ILE A 341 -12.65 -6.63 0.94
C ILE A 341 -13.36 -7.99 0.93
N ARG A 342 -14.69 -7.99 0.80
CA ARG A 342 -15.55 -9.20 0.83
C ARG A 342 -15.66 -9.89 -0.53
N ARG A 343 -14.52 -10.35 -1.04
CA ARG A 343 -14.39 -11.09 -2.31
C ARG A 343 -13.70 -12.44 -2.09
N ARG A 344 -13.98 -13.42 -2.96
CA ARG A 344 -13.26 -14.70 -3.05
C ARG A 344 -11.94 -14.56 -3.82
N LEU A 345 -11.10 -15.59 -3.77
CA LEU A 345 -9.78 -15.60 -4.42
C LEU A 345 -9.85 -15.46 -5.95
N ALA A 346 -10.70 -16.22 -6.64
CA ALA A 346 -10.77 -16.14 -8.09
C ALA A 346 -11.29 -14.77 -8.57
N PRO A 347 -12.37 -14.22 -7.98
CA PRO A 347 -12.87 -12.91 -8.40
C PRO A 347 -12.00 -11.72 -8.00
N ILE A 348 -11.31 -11.75 -6.85
CA ILE A 348 -10.36 -10.68 -6.49
C ILE A 348 -9.19 -10.60 -7.48
N LEU A 349 -8.82 -11.75 -8.07
CA LEU A 349 -7.81 -11.85 -9.14
C LEU A 349 -8.40 -11.77 -10.55
N ARG A 350 -9.66 -11.33 -10.70
CA ARG A 350 -10.35 -11.15 -11.99
C ARG A 350 -10.39 -12.42 -12.85
N GLY A 351 -10.35 -13.59 -12.22
CA GLY A 351 -10.34 -14.90 -12.90
C GLY A 351 -9.01 -15.26 -13.58
N ASP A 352 -7.91 -14.53 -13.35
CA ASP A 352 -6.61 -14.88 -13.94
C ASP A 352 -6.03 -16.13 -13.27
N GLY A 353 -6.21 -17.28 -13.93
CA GLY A 353 -5.72 -18.57 -13.46
C GLY A 353 -4.20 -18.63 -13.24
N ARG A 354 -3.41 -17.75 -13.86
CA ARG A 354 -1.95 -17.69 -13.62
C ARG A 354 -1.65 -17.04 -12.28
N LYS A 355 -2.31 -15.93 -11.94
CA LYS A 355 -2.20 -15.28 -10.62
C LYS A 355 -2.65 -16.22 -9.51
N ILE A 356 -3.76 -16.94 -9.70
CA ILE A 356 -4.26 -17.94 -8.72
C ILE A 356 -3.19 -19.01 -8.46
N ARG A 357 -2.62 -19.58 -9.53
CA ARG A 357 -1.55 -20.59 -9.43
C ARG A 357 -0.30 -20.04 -8.74
N LEU A 358 0.10 -18.82 -9.05
CA LEU A 358 1.24 -18.15 -8.41
C LEU A 358 1.01 -17.97 -6.90
N LEU A 359 -0.17 -17.50 -6.48
CA LEU A 359 -0.48 -17.34 -5.06
C LEU A 359 -0.55 -18.70 -4.33
N TYR A 360 -1.10 -19.75 -4.95
CA TYR A 360 -1.04 -21.10 -4.37
C TYR A 360 0.40 -21.63 -4.27
N ALA A 361 1.26 -21.31 -5.24
CA ALA A 361 2.67 -21.63 -5.14
C ALA A 361 3.32 -20.89 -3.96
N LEU A 362 3.05 -19.61 -3.76
CA LEU A 362 3.53 -18.88 -2.58
C LEU A 362 3.01 -19.53 -1.27
N LEU A 363 1.70 -19.76 -1.18
CA LEU A 363 1.05 -20.36 -0.02
C LEU A 363 1.67 -21.71 0.37
N LEU A 364 1.96 -22.57 -0.61
CA LEU A 364 2.47 -23.93 -0.39
C LEU A 364 3.99 -24.01 -0.24
N SER A 365 4.72 -22.89 -0.41
CA SER A 365 6.19 -22.88 -0.38
C SER A 365 6.82 -21.93 0.64
N LEU A 366 6.05 -21.00 1.22
CA LEU A 366 6.47 -20.16 2.34
C LEU A 366 6.51 -20.95 3.67
N PRO A 367 7.28 -20.50 4.67
CA PRO A 367 7.41 -21.21 5.95
C PRO A 367 6.10 -21.15 6.75
N GLY A 368 5.45 -22.30 6.90
CA GLY A 368 4.22 -22.44 7.67
C GLY A 368 3.31 -23.55 7.13
N THR A 369 2.13 -23.62 7.73
CA THR A 369 1.10 -24.61 7.42
C THR A 369 0.01 -23.96 6.57
N PRO A 370 -0.17 -24.39 5.31
CA PRO A 370 -1.14 -23.79 4.40
C PRO A 370 -2.57 -24.19 4.76
N ILE A 371 -3.48 -23.21 4.66
CA ILE A 371 -4.92 -23.34 4.83
C ILE A 371 -5.60 -22.99 3.52
N LEU A 372 -6.46 -23.89 3.04
CA LEU A 372 -7.28 -23.71 1.85
C LEU A 372 -8.72 -23.42 2.28
N TYR A 373 -9.34 -22.41 1.67
CA TYR A 373 -10.75 -22.12 1.86
C TYR A 373 -11.61 -22.89 0.86
N TYR A 374 -12.69 -23.52 1.33
CA TYR A 374 -13.46 -24.44 0.50
C TYR A 374 -13.94 -23.81 -0.80
N GLY A 375 -13.72 -24.47 -1.93
CA GLY A 375 -14.15 -24.02 -3.26
C GLY A 375 -13.14 -23.13 -3.99
N ASP A 376 -12.12 -22.59 -3.31
CA ASP A 376 -11.06 -21.85 -4.00
C ASP A 376 -10.21 -22.76 -4.89
N GLU A 377 -10.14 -24.07 -4.58
CA GLU A 377 -9.47 -25.08 -5.39
C GLU A 377 -10.12 -25.34 -6.75
N ILE A 378 -11.40 -25.01 -6.89
CA ILE A 378 -12.11 -25.00 -8.18
C ILE A 378 -12.27 -23.58 -8.73
N GLY A 379 -11.82 -22.55 -8.00
CA GLY A 379 -11.95 -21.15 -8.41
C GLY A 379 -13.38 -20.61 -8.30
N MET A 380 -14.10 -20.97 -7.22
CA MET A 380 -15.44 -20.45 -6.96
C MET A 380 -15.49 -18.91 -6.94
N GLY A 381 -16.61 -18.40 -7.45
CA GLY A 381 -16.94 -16.97 -7.39
C GLY A 381 -17.58 -16.55 -6.07
N ASP A 382 -17.87 -15.25 -5.97
CA ASP A 382 -18.58 -14.66 -4.84
C ASP A 382 -19.90 -14.02 -5.28
N ASN A 383 -20.74 -13.69 -4.30
CA ASN A 383 -21.91 -12.84 -4.47
C ASN A 383 -21.97 -11.77 -3.38
N TYR A 384 -21.19 -10.70 -3.56
CA TYR A 384 -21.09 -9.59 -2.60
C TYR A 384 -22.42 -8.80 -2.40
N HIS A 385 -23.52 -9.17 -3.06
CA HIS A 385 -24.85 -8.60 -2.83
C HIS A 385 -25.61 -9.25 -1.66
N LEU A 386 -25.13 -10.39 -1.13
CA LEU A 386 -25.84 -11.16 -0.08
C LEU A 386 -25.78 -10.54 1.33
N GLY A 387 -25.15 -9.37 1.47
CA GLY A 387 -25.00 -8.68 2.75
C GLY A 387 -23.89 -9.28 3.61
N ASP A 388 -23.34 -8.44 4.49
CA ASP A 388 -22.19 -8.77 5.34
C ASP A 388 -21.08 -9.54 4.57
N ARG A 389 -20.69 -10.73 5.04
CA ARG A 389 -19.67 -11.62 4.47
C ARG A 389 -20.26 -12.86 3.77
N ASN A 390 -21.59 -13.00 3.72
CA ASN A 390 -22.27 -14.15 3.12
C ASN A 390 -21.91 -14.40 1.65
N GLY A 391 -21.46 -13.36 0.95
CA GLY A 391 -21.04 -13.45 -0.45
C GLY A 391 -19.91 -14.44 -0.72
N VAL A 392 -19.07 -14.77 0.27
CA VAL A 392 -18.00 -15.77 0.12
C VAL A 392 -18.35 -17.14 0.70
N ARG A 393 -19.53 -17.29 1.31
CA ARG A 393 -20.00 -18.48 2.05
C ARG A 393 -21.08 -19.27 1.30
N THR A 394 -21.22 -19.04 -0.01
CA THR A 394 -22.22 -19.71 -0.85
C THR A 394 -21.99 -21.23 -0.95
N PRO A 395 -23.02 -22.03 -1.30
CA PRO A 395 -22.89 -23.48 -1.34
C PRO A 395 -21.80 -23.97 -2.31
N MET A 396 -21.09 -25.03 -1.93
CA MET A 396 -20.04 -25.67 -2.74
C MET A 396 -20.59 -26.19 -4.08
N GLN A 397 -19.81 -26.03 -5.17
CA GLN A 397 -20.25 -26.36 -6.53
C GLN A 397 -19.73 -27.73 -6.96
N TRP A 398 -20.49 -28.79 -6.68
CA TRP A 398 -20.13 -30.18 -6.95
C TRP A 398 -20.30 -30.59 -8.41
N SER A 399 -21.40 -30.20 -9.06
CA SER A 399 -21.72 -30.58 -10.45
C SER A 399 -22.54 -29.51 -11.17
N ALA A 400 -22.86 -29.76 -12.45
CA ALA A 400 -23.75 -28.89 -13.23
C ALA A 400 -25.25 -29.13 -12.94
N ASP A 401 -25.58 -30.07 -12.05
CA ASP A 401 -26.96 -30.37 -11.67
C ASP A 401 -27.61 -29.21 -10.89
N ARG A 402 -28.90 -29.39 -10.57
CA ARG A 402 -29.68 -28.49 -9.73
C ARG A 402 -28.90 -28.09 -8.47
N ASN A 403 -28.90 -26.79 -8.15
CA ASN A 403 -28.19 -26.22 -7.01
C ASN A 403 -26.68 -26.55 -6.99
N GLY A 404 -26.05 -26.70 -8.16
CA GLY A 404 -24.62 -27.07 -8.22
C GLY A 404 -24.32 -28.46 -7.66
N GLY A 405 -25.31 -29.34 -7.56
CA GLY A 405 -25.17 -30.64 -6.89
C GLY A 405 -25.01 -30.57 -5.37
N PHE A 406 -25.15 -29.39 -4.75
CA PHE A 406 -25.10 -29.21 -3.29
C PHE A 406 -26.31 -29.83 -2.58
N SER A 407 -27.51 -29.60 -3.13
CA SER A 407 -28.79 -30.00 -2.51
C SER A 407 -29.82 -30.37 -3.57
N ARG A 408 -30.75 -31.26 -3.24
CA ARG A 408 -31.93 -31.58 -4.06
C ARG A 408 -33.16 -30.70 -3.77
N ALA A 409 -33.07 -29.81 -2.78
CA ALA A 409 -34.13 -28.92 -2.35
C ALA A 409 -34.62 -27.98 -3.46
N ASN A 410 -35.74 -27.29 -3.20
CA ASN A 410 -36.13 -26.14 -3.99
C ASN A 410 -35.01 -25.07 -3.93
N PRO A 411 -34.53 -24.50 -5.05
CA PRO A 411 -33.50 -23.45 -5.04
C PRO A 411 -33.86 -22.25 -4.14
N GLN A 412 -35.15 -21.97 -3.97
CA GLN A 412 -35.63 -20.90 -3.08
C GLN A 412 -35.57 -21.26 -1.59
N SER A 413 -35.40 -22.54 -1.26
CA SER A 413 -35.27 -23.04 0.11
C SER A 413 -33.82 -23.17 0.57
N LEU A 414 -32.85 -22.92 -0.32
CA LEU A 414 -31.44 -22.91 0.07
C LEU A 414 -31.18 -21.79 1.07
N PHE A 415 -30.36 -22.05 2.10
CA PHE A 415 -29.97 -21.03 3.08
C PHE A 415 -29.25 -19.83 2.43
N LEU A 416 -28.46 -20.10 1.39
CA LEU A 416 -27.87 -19.10 0.49
C LEU A 416 -27.97 -19.61 -0.96
N PRO A 417 -28.13 -18.70 -1.94
CA PRO A 417 -28.16 -19.10 -3.34
C PRO A 417 -26.78 -19.57 -3.82
N VAL A 418 -26.78 -20.48 -4.79
CA VAL A 418 -25.58 -20.84 -5.55
C VAL A 418 -25.14 -19.70 -6.47
N ILE A 419 -23.87 -19.69 -6.90
CA ILE A 419 -23.36 -18.66 -7.81
C ILE A 419 -23.87 -18.90 -9.23
N THR A 420 -24.60 -17.92 -9.75
CA THR A 420 -25.13 -17.88 -11.13
C THR A 420 -24.51 -16.78 -11.98
N ASP A 421 -23.49 -16.08 -11.46
CA ASP A 421 -22.71 -15.12 -12.25
C ASP A 421 -22.07 -15.85 -13.45
N PRO A 422 -22.16 -15.32 -14.69
CA PRO A 422 -21.67 -16.01 -15.87
C PRO A 422 -20.19 -16.43 -15.83
N ALA A 423 -19.32 -15.67 -15.14
CA ALA A 423 -17.90 -15.99 -15.09
C ALA A 423 -17.59 -17.14 -14.12
N TYR A 424 -18.41 -17.34 -13.09
CA TYR A 424 -18.20 -18.33 -12.03
C TYR A 424 -19.35 -19.31 -11.84
N HIS A 425 -20.26 -19.39 -12.82
CA HIS A 425 -21.49 -20.17 -12.73
C HIS A 425 -21.20 -21.64 -12.41
N TYR A 426 -21.97 -22.24 -11.51
CA TYR A 426 -21.82 -23.66 -11.13
C TYR A 426 -21.90 -24.64 -12.31
N MET A 427 -22.46 -24.28 -13.47
CA MET A 427 -22.52 -25.16 -14.64
C MET A 427 -21.17 -25.30 -15.36
N SER A 428 -20.28 -24.31 -15.22
CA SER A 428 -18.91 -24.34 -15.77
C SER A 428 -17.86 -24.56 -14.69
N THR A 429 -18.08 -24.01 -13.49
CA THR A 429 -17.15 -24.06 -12.37
C THR A 429 -17.65 -25.05 -11.33
N ASN A 430 -17.37 -26.34 -11.50
CA ASN A 430 -17.76 -27.36 -10.53
C ASN A 430 -16.72 -28.49 -10.44
N VAL A 431 -16.77 -29.25 -9.34
CA VAL A 431 -15.87 -30.37 -9.07
C VAL A 431 -15.92 -31.41 -10.19
N GLU A 432 -17.09 -31.93 -10.55
CA GLU A 432 -17.25 -32.97 -11.58
C GLU A 432 -16.61 -32.59 -12.92
N THR A 433 -16.82 -31.35 -13.38
CA THR A 433 -16.24 -30.84 -14.62
C THR A 433 -14.71 -30.76 -14.53
N GLN A 434 -14.20 -30.25 -13.40
CA GLN A 434 -12.76 -30.10 -13.21
C GLN A 434 -12.03 -31.41 -12.94
N GLU A 435 -12.70 -32.40 -12.33
CA GLU A 435 -12.16 -33.74 -12.18
C GLU A 435 -11.98 -34.43 -13.54
N ASN A 436 -12.86 -34.16 -14.50
CA ASN A 436 -12.78 -34.72 -15.84
C ASN A 436 -11.83 -33.95 -16.78
N ALA A 437 -11.49 -32.69 -16.46
CA ALA A 437 -10.59 -31.86 -17.27
C ALA A 437 -9.11 -31.97 -16.82
N PRO A 438 -8.19 -32.54 -17.63
CA PRO A 438 -6.80 -32.80 -17.21
C PRO A 438 -5.98 -31.57 -16.78
N ALA A 439 -6.30 -30.39 -17.33
CA ALA A 439 -5.61 -29.12 -17.06
C ALA A 439 -6.42 -28.19 -16.13
N SER A 440 -7.39 -28.72 -15.39
CA SER A 440 -8.21 -27.94 -14.45
C SER A 440 -7.40 -27.39 -13.29
N LEU A 441 -7.94 -26.36 -12.64
CA LEU A 441 -7.34 -25.79 -11.43
C LEU A 441 -7.30 -26.82 -10.30
N LEU A 442 -8.39 -27.58 -10.11
CA LEU A 442 -8.48 -28.64 -9.11
C LEU A 442 -7.35 -29.68 -9.24
N ARG A 443 -7.15 -30.24 -10.44
CA ARG A 443 -6.08 -31.24 -10.68
C ARG A 443 -4.70 -30.62 -10.49
N TRP A 444 -4.55 -29.36 -10.87
CA TRP A 444 -3.30 -28.62 -10.69
C TRP A 444 -2.97 -28.44 -9.20
N ILE A 445 -3.95 -28.07 -8.37
CA ILE A 445 -3.79 -27.91 -6.91
C ILE A 445 -3.54 -29.26 -6.24
N LYS A 446 -4.30 -30.32 -6.57
CA LYS A 446 -4.06 -31.71 -6.12
C LYS A 446 -2.58 -32.10 -6.33
N ARG A 447 -2.05 -31.84 -7.52
CA ARG A 447 -0.64 -32.12 -7.86
C ARG A 447 0.34 -31.25 -7.07
N LEU A 448 0.05 -29.97 -6.90
CA LEU A 448 0.94 -29.07 -6.15
C LEU A 448 1.03 -29.44 -4.66
N ILE A 449 -0.10 -29.81 -4.04
CA ILE A 449 -0.14 -30.34 -2.67
C ILE A 449 0.69 -31.62 -2.57
N ALA A 450 0.54 -32.54 -3.53
CA ALA A 450 1.34 -33.77 -3.56
C ALA A 450 2.85 -33.49 -3.70
N ILE A 451 3.26 -32.49 -4.49
CA ILE A 451 4.67 -32.06 -4.59
C ILE A 451 5.16 -31.56 -3.23
N ARG A 452 4.41 -30.68 -2.55
CA ARG A 452 4.75 -30.20 -1.20
C ARG A 452 4.88 -31.36 -0.21
N GLN A 453 3.93 -32.29 -0.19
CA GLN A 453 3.94 -33.41 0.75
C GLN A 453 5.18 -34.31 0.62
N ASN A 454 5.73 -34.41 -0.60
CA ASN A 454 6.94 -35.17 -0.91
C ASN A 454 8.26 -34.40 -0.73
N SER A 455 8.23 -33.11 -0.37
CA SER A 455 9.44 -32.30 -0.14
C SER A 455 9.54 -31.87 1.34
N PRO A 456 10.47 -32.46 2.12
CA PRO A 456 10.78 -31.99 3.47
C PRO A 456 11.13 -30.50 3.53
N ALA A 457 11.85 -29.98 2.51
CA ALA A 457 12.22 -28.58 2.43
C ALA A 457 11.00 -27.64 2.39
N LEU A 458 10.01 -27.94 1.55
CA LEU A 458 8.80 -27.10 1.46
C LEU A 458 7.95 -27.12 2.73
N LYS A 459 7.94 -28.24 3.47
CA LYS A 459 7.18 -28.37 4.71
C LYS A 459 7.85 -27.66 5.88
N ARG A 460 9.15 -27.86 6.07
CA ARG A 460 9.86 -27.48 7.32
C ARG A 460 11.19 -26.78 7.12
N GLY A 461 11.65 -26.61 5.88
CA GLY A 461 12.97 -26.06 5.61
C GLY A 461 13.12 -24.63 6.10
N GLU A 462 14.33 -24.29 6.53
CA GLU A 462 14.70 -22.92 6.85
C GLU A 462 14.57 -22.05 5.59
N LEU A 463 14.00 -20.85 5.73
CA LEU A 463 13.84 -19.91 4.62
C LEU A 463 15.07 -19.01 4.51
N THR A 464 15.72 -19.03 3.35
CA THR A 464 16.73 -18.03 2.97
C THR A 464 16.24 -17.21 1.79
N MET A 465 16.16 -15.90 1.96
CA MET A 465 15.81 -14.98 0.87
C MET A 465 17.02 -14.75 -0.03
N MET A 466 16.87 -15.07 -1.33
CA MET A 466 17.97 -14.97 -2.28
C MET A 466 18.13 -13.49 -2.73
N PRO A 467 19.35 -12.93 -2.73
CA PRO A 467 19.59 -11.62 -3.30
C PRO A 467 19.20 -11.58 -4.78
N CYS A 468 18.27 -10.70 -5.13
CA CYS A 468 17.79 -10.54 -6.49
C CYS A 468 17.77 -9.04 -6.86
N THR A 469 18.45 -8.69 -7.95
CA THR A 469 18.43 -7.32 -8.51
C THR A 469 17.14 -7.03 -9.26
N ASN A 470 16.46 -8.06 -9.78
CA ASN A 470 15.15 -7.92 -10.41
C ASN A 470 14.06 -7.95 -9.32
N HIS A 471 13.52 -6.79 -8.98
CA HIS A 471 12.49 -6.64 -7.95
C HIS A 471 11.19 -7.42 -8.26
N ARG A 472 10.93 -7.77 -9.52
CA ARG A 472 9.73 -8.55 -9.91
C ARG A 472 9.88 -10.05 -9.75
N VAL A 473 11.08 -10.53 -9.47
CA VAL A 473 11.35 -11.95 -9.27
C VAL A 473 11.63 -12.19 -7.80
N LEU A 474 10.73 -12.93 -7.15
CA LEU A 474 10.95 -13.44 -5.82
C LEU A 474 11.75 -14.75 -5.92
N ALA A 475 12.97 -14.75 -5.38
CA ALA A 475 13.80 -15.94 -5.28
C ALA A 475 14.06 -16.26 -3.80
N MET A 476 13.83 -17.50 -3.42
CA MET A 476 14.02 -17.97 -2.05
C MET A 476 14.46 -19.43 -2.05
N ARG A 477 15.08 -19.85 -0.97
CA ARG A 477 15.55 -21.22 -0.78
C ARG A 477 14.98 -21.78 0.51
N ARG A 478 14.54 -23.03 0.46
CA ARG A 478 14.08 -23.80 1.62
C ARG A 478 15.04 -24.97 1.81
N THR A 479 15.67 -25.09 2.98
CA THR A 479 16.72 -26.08 3.19
C THR A 479 16.46 -26.92 4.44
N THR A 480 16.70 -28.22 4.33
CA THR A 480 16.78 -29.19 5.44
C THR A 480 18.06 -30.01 5.27
N GLU A 481 18.37 -30.93 6.18
CA GLU A 481 19.55 -31.80 6.06
C GLU A 481 19.53 -32.66 4.77
N ASP A 482 18.34 -33.11 4.36
CA ASP A 482 18.16 -34.09 3.28
C ASP A 482 17.55 -33.53 1.99
N ASP A 483 16.97 -32.33 2.03
CA ASP A 483 16.26 -31.70 0.90
C ASP A 483 16.57 -30.20 0.80
N ASP A 484 16.74 -29.71 -0.42
CA ASP A 484 17.25 -28.38 -0.75
C ASP A 484 16.50 -27.82 -1.95
N ALA A 485 15.50 -26.98 -1.68
CA ALA A 485 14.56 -26.47 -2.65
C ALA A 485 14.84 -25.00 -2.99
N LEU A 486 15.11 -24.71 -4.26
CA LEU A 486 15.21 -23.34 -4.80
C LEU A 486 13.90 -22.95 -5.48
N LEU A 487 13.31 -21.85 -5.04
CA LEU A 487 12.02 -21.35 -5.51
C LEU A 487 12.26 -20.01 -6.21
N VAL A 488 11.81 -19.89 -7.46
CA VAL A 488 11.98 -18.68 -8.27
C VAL A 488 10.65 -18.36 -8.91
N LEU A 489 10.04 -17.25 -8.50
CA LEU A 489 8.68 -16.88 -8.86
C LEU A 489 8.68 -15.51 -9.54
N ASN A 490 8.08 -15.44 -10.72
CA ASN A 490 7.83 -14.18 -11.41
C ASN A 490 6.52 -13.59 -10.91
N LEU A 491 6.58 -12.41 -10.31
CA LEU A 491 5.41 -11.68 -9.84
C LEU A 491 4.79 -10.79 -10.93
N SER A 492 5.43 -10.69 -12.09
CA SER A 492 5.02 -9.82 -13.20
C SER A 492 4.14 -10.51 -14.24
N HIS A 493 3.24 -9.74 -14.83
CA HIS A 493 2.47 -10.07 -16.03
C HIS A 493 3.33 -10.23 -17.28
N ALA A 494 4.60 -9.84 -17.24
CA ALA A 494 5.54 -9.93 -18.33
C ALA A 494 6.61 -11.01 -18.10
N ALA A 495 7.27 -11.43 -19.18
CA ALA A 495 8.42 -12.33 -19.08
C ALA A 495 9.59 -11.62 -18.38
N GLN A 496 10.19 -12.28 -17.39
CA GLN A 496 11.31 -11.76 -16.61
C GLN A 496 12.56 -12.61 -16.78
N HIS A 497 13.72 -11.99 -16.60
CA HIS A 497 15.00 -12.68 -16.48
C HIS A 497 15.65 -12.33 -15.14
N VAL A 498 16.41 -13.27 -14.57
CA VAL A 498 17.10 -13.09 -13.31
C VAL A 498 18.45 -13.80 -13.33
N HIS A 499 19.44 -13.21 -12.63
CA HIS A 499 20.68 -13.87 -12.27
C HIS A 499 20.68 -14.13 -10.77
N LEU A 500 20.87 -15.39 -10.40
CA LEU A 500 20.95 -15.81 -9.00
C LEU A 500 22.40 -16.16 -8.64
N ASP A 501 22.80 -15.82 -7.42
CA ASP A 501 24.04 -16.32 -6.84
C ASP A 501 23.78 -17.66 -6.15
N LEU A 502 24.31 -18.73 -6.73
CA LEU A 502 24.23 -20.11 -6.27
C LEU A 502 25.64 -20.69 -6.01
N SER A 503 26.61 -19.85 -5.64
CA SER A 503 27.99 -20.28 -5.38
C SER A 503 28.13 -21.40 -4.36
N ASP A 504 27.27 -21.44 -3.34
CA ASP A 504 27.25 -22.46 -2.29
C ASP A 504 26.61 -23.79 -2.74
N ALA A 505 25.92 -23.78 -3.89
CA ALA A 505 25.38 -24.95 -4.57
C ALA A 505 26.14 -25.27 -5.87
N ALA A 506 27.39 -24.84 -6.00
CA ALA A 506 28.24 -25.18 -7.14
C ALA A 506 28.31 -26.69 -7.36
N GLU A 507 28.37 -27.09 -8.64
CA GLU A 507 28.39 -28.49 -9.09
C GLU A 507 27.09 -29.27 -8.80
N ARG A 508 25.99 -28.59 -8.46
CA ARG A 508 24.65 -29.18 -8.39
C ARG A 508 23.83 -28.89 -9.65
N TRP A 509 22.75 -29.66 -9.83
CA TRP A 509 21.78 -29.58 -10.91
C TRP A 509 20.42 -29.17 -10.37
N PRO A 510 19.88 -28.01 -10.78
CA PRO A 510 18.49 -27.69 -10.48
C PRO A 510 17.56 -28.61 -11.27
N VAL A 511 16.78 -29.42 -10.55
CA VAL A 511 15.77 -30.32 -11.11
C VAL A 511 14.38 -29.82 -10.74
N GLU A 512 13.60 -29.43 -11.73
CA GLU A 512 12.28 -28.83 -11.55
C GLU A 512 11.30 -29.87 -10.96
N LEU A 513 10.60 -29.52 -9.88
CA LEU A 513 9.82 -30.46 -9.05
C LEU A 513 8.53 -30.94 -9.72
N TRP A 514 7.96 -30.19 -10.65
CA TRP A 514 6.72 -30.53 -11.34
C TRP A 514 6.91 -31.64 -12.37
N GLY A 515 7.75 -31.41 -13.36
CA GLY A 515 8.03 -32.30 -14.50
C GLY A 515 9.30 -33.12 -14.36
N ARG A 516 10.12 -32.88 -13.32
CA ARG A 516 11.46 -33.47 -13.14
C ARG A 516 12.41 -33.13 -14.28
N THR A 517 12.21 -31.97 -14.91
CA THR A 517 13.09 -31.47 -15.96
C THR A 517 14.34 -30.88 -15.33
N GLN A 518 15.50 -31.27 -15.85
CA GLN A 518 16.75 -30.70 -15.39
C GLN A 518 17.13 -29.45 -16.16
N PHE A 519 17.64 -28.48 -15.39
CA PHE A 519 18.25 -27.28 -15.89
C PHE A 519 19.78 -27.41 -15.92
N PRO A 520 20.50 -26.51 -16.64
CA PRO A 520 21.95 -26.56 -16.71
C PRO A 520 22.64 -26.67 -15.34
N PRO A 521 23.78 -27.38 -15.23
CA PRO A 521 24.53 -27.44 -13.97
C PRO A 521 24.98 -26.06 -13.50
N ILE A 522 25.06 -25.90 -12.18
CA ILE A 522 25.62 -24.71 -11.54
C ILE A 522 27.16 -24.80 -11.66
N HIS A 523 27.69 -24.31 -12.77
CA HIS A 523 29.15 -24.28 -12.99
C HIS A 523 29.84 -23.33 -12.00
N PRO A 524 30.97 -23.72 -11.36
CA PRO A 524 31.66 -22.89 -10.37
C PRO A 524 31.97 -21.46 -10.85
N GLU A 525 32.39 -21.30 -12.11
CA GLU A 525 32.72 -20.01 -12.72
C GLU A 525 31.51 -19.10 -12.97
N ARG A 526 30.32 -19.69 -13.12
CA ARG A 526 29.06 -18.98 -13.42
C ARG A 526 28.07 -19.03 -12.26
N ALA A 527 28.43 -19.64 -11.14
CA ALA A 527 27.53 -19.87 -10.01
C ALA A 527 26.99 -18.56 -9.43
N ARG A 528 27.77 -17.47 -9.47
CA ARG A 528 27.34 -16.13 -9.05
C ARG A 528 26.32 -15.45 -9.98
N ARG A 529 26.06 -16.01 -11.17
CA ARG A 529 25.21 -15.43 -12.22
C ARG A 529 24.35 -16.48 -12.92
N TYR A 530 23.83 -17.44 -12.17
CA TYR A 530 22.97 -18.49 -12.72
C TYR A 530 21.70 -17.86 -13.32
N ALA A 531 21.55 -17.95 -14.64
CA ALA A 531 20.52 -17.22 -15.38
C ALA A 531 19.24 -18.04 -15.53
N LEU A 532 18.09 -17.42 -15.26
CA LEU A 532 16.77 -17.99 -15.49
C LEU A 532 15.88 -17.00 -16.23
N SER A 533 15.01 -17.53 -17.09
CA SER A 533 13.94 -16.78 -17.74
C SER A 533 12.59 -17.37 -17.33
N LEU A 534 11.67 -16.51 -16.93
CA LEU A 534 10.35 -16.87 -16.43
C LEU A 534 9.28 -16.20 -17.30
N ALA A 535 8.29 -16.99 -17.72
CA ALA A 535 7.09 -16.46 -18.37
C ALA A 535 6.24 -15.64 -17.37
N PRO A 536 5.26 -14.84 -17.85
CA PRO A 536 4.29 -14.14 -17.01
C PRO A 536 3.71 -14.99 -15.88
N TYR A 537 3.85 -14.54 -14.63
CA TYR A 537 3.38 -15.22 -13.42
C TYR A 537 3.85 -16.67 -13.26
N ALA A 538 4.87 -17.09 -14.01
CA ALA A 538 5.43 -18.42 -13.91
C ALA A 538 6.32 -18.54 -12.67
N PHE A 539 6.42 -19.75 -12.16
CA PHE A 539 7.36 -20.07 -11.11
C PHE A 539 8.07 -21.37 -11.43
N TYR A 540 9.24 -21.54 -10.83
CA TYR A 540 9.96 -22.79 -10.78
C TYR A 540 10.22 -23.15 -9.33
N TRP A 541 9.94 -24.40 -8.98
CA TRP A 541 10.49 -25.02 -7.78
C TRP A 541 11.51 -26.05 -8.23
N PHE A 542 12.75 -25.92 -7.79
CA PHE A 542 13.82 -26.85 -8.10
C PHE A 542 14.24 -27.58 -6.83
N ASN A 543 14.56 -28.86 -6.93
CA ASN A 543 15.47 -29.51 -5.99
C ASN A 543 16.90 -29.38 -6.54
N LEU A 544 17.85 -28.98 -5.70
CA LEU A 544 19.26 -28.87 -6.07
C LEU A 544 19.97 -30.22 -5.92
N SER A 545 19.83 -31.05 -6.96
CA SER A 545 20.34 -32.43 -7.04
C SER A 545 21.85 -32.49 -7.30
N LYS A 546 22.49 -33.59 -6.94
CA LYS A 546 23.91 -33.86 -7.22
C LYS A 546 24.15 -34.63 -8.54
N ARG A 547 23.14 -34.87 -9.39
CA ARG A 547 23.29 -35.66 -10.64
C ARG A 547 22.50 -35.14 -11.85
N PRO A 548 23.06 -35.25 -13.09
CA PRO A 548 22.40 -34.82 -14.32
C PRO A 548 21.27 -35.72 -14.87
N LEU A 549 20.34 -35.13 -15.64
CA LEU A 549 19.27 -35.62 -16.53
C LEU A 549 19.41 -34.85 -17.88
N ASP A 550 19.31 -35.55 -19.01
CA ASP A 550 19.87 -35.13 -20.31
C ASP A 550 18.98 -34.24 -21.21
N GLU A 551 19.67 -33.48 -22.10
CA GLU A 551 19.27 -32.81 -23.38
C GLU A 551 18.97 -31.28 -23.48
N ALA A 552 19.17 -30.75 -24.71
CA ALA A 552 19.87 -29.49 -25.03
C ALA A 552 19.19 -28.54 -26.07
N GLN A 553 19.45 -27.22 -25.88
CA GLN A 553 19.65 -26.05 -26.79
C GLN A 553 18.63 -25.63 -27.89
N LEU A 554 18.36 -24.30 -28.00
CA LEU A 554 18.07 -23.56 -29.26
C LEU A 554 18.20 -22.01 -29.13
N MET A 555 18.48 -21.32 -30.26
CA MET A 555 19.02 -19.94 -30.45
C MET A 555 17.99 -18.81 -30.73
N GLU A 556 18.42 -17.54 -30.61
CA GLU A 556 17.69 -16.25 -30.85
C GLU A 556 17.69 -15.72 -32.32
N PRO A 557 16.81 -14.75 -32.68
CA PRO A 557 16.90 -13.94 -33.90
C PRO A 557 16.96 -12.39 -33.72
N PRO A 558 17.35 -11.59 -34.76
CA PRO A 558 17.49 -10.12 -34.70
C PRO A 558 16.48 -9.30 -35.57
N ALA A 559 16.54 -7.95 -35.52
CA ALA A 559 15.64 -6.94 -36.17
C ALA A 559 16.36 -5.98 -37.19
N PRO A 560 15.65 -5.19 -38.07
CA PRO A 560 15.82 -3.70 -38.13
C PRO A 560 14.64 -2.81 -38.73
N ARG A 561 14.81 -1.45 -38.79
CA ARG A 561 13.81 -0.34 -39.00
C ARG A 561 13.99 0.55 -40.28
N GLY A 562 12.90 1.19 -40.81
CA GLY A 562 12.84 2.22 -41.90
C GLY A 562 11.69 3.27 -41.76
N PRO A 563 11.49 4.28 -42.67
CA PRO A 563 10.47 5.36 -42.57
C PRO A 563 9.03 4.94 -42.94
N LEU A 564 8.01 5.74 -42.58
CA LEU A 564 6.57 5.38 -42.67
C LEU A 564 5.81 6.11 -43.80
N GLU A 565 5.03 5.38 -44.61
CA GLU A 565 4.24 5.89 -45.74
C GLU A 565 2.73 5.71 -45.50
N VAL A 566 1.91 6.76 -45.70
CA VAL A 566 0.46 6.73 -45.43
C VAL A 566 -0.33 7.21 -46.65
N ARG A 567 -1.43 6.50 -46.97
CA ARG A 567 -2.19 6.64 -48.22
C ARG A 567 -3.00 7.93 -48.36
N ASP A 568 -3.72 8.33 -47.31
CA ASP A 568 -4.77 9.36 -47.39
C ASP A 568 -4.37 10.67 -46.69
N ASP A 569 -5.00 11.00 -45.56
CA ASP A 569 -4.67 12.11 -44.67
C ASP A 569 -3.68 11.66 -43.58
N TRP A 570 -2.92 12.58 -42.97
CA TRP A 570 -1.97 12.24 -41.92
C TRP A 570 -2.64 11.54 -40.72
N SER A 571 -3.92 11.83 -40.45
CA SER A 571 -4.69 11.14 -39.39
C SER A 571 -5.00 9.66 -39.70
N ALA A 572 -4.77 9.18 -40.92
CA ALA A 572 -4.88 7.75 -41.25
C ALA A 572 -3.74 6.90 -40.64
N ILE A 573 -2.68 7.53 -40.11
CA ILE A 573 -1.57 6.83 -39.45
C ILE A 573 -2.01 6.06 -38.19
N PHE A 574 -3.10 6.50 -37.57
CA PHE A 574 -3.66 5.89 -36.36
C PHE A 574 -4.42 4.58 -36.67
N GLU A 575 -4.66 4.26 -37.95
CA GLU A 575 -5.55 3.17 -38.38
C GLU A 575 -4.87 2.25 -39.42
N GLY A 576 -5.41 1.03 -39.57
CA GLY A 576 -4.95 0.07 -40.59
C GLY A 576 -3.48 -0.37 -40.44
N ARG A 577 -2.81 -0.62 -41.58
CA ARG A 577 -1.45 -1.22 -41.64
C ARG A 577 -0.34 -0.31 -41.09
N MET A 578 -0.61 0.98 -40.90
CA MET A 578 0.38 1.98 -40.47
C MET A 578 0.37 2.25 -38.96
N ARG A 579 -0.65 1.76 -38.24
CA ARG A 579 -0.77 1.89 -36.78
C ARG A 579 0.46 1.31 -36.05
N ALA A 580 0.81 0.05 -36.30
CA ALA A 580 1.91 -0.61 -35.59
C ALA A 580 3.29 0.01 -35.86
N PRO A 581 3.65 0.36 -37.11
CA PRO A 581 4.87 1.13 -37.38
C PRO A 581 4.91 2.51 -36.71
N PHE A 582 3.79 3.22 -36.66
CA PHE A 582 3.68 4.52 -35.99
C PHE A 582 3.84 4.43 -34.48
N LEU A 583 3.17 3.48 -33.83
CA LEU A 583 3.33 3.26 -32.39
C LEU A 583 4.78 2.97 -31.99
N ARG A 584 5.56 2.30 -32.84
CA ARG A 584 7.02 2.12 -32.61
C ARG A 584 7.79 3.44 -32.65
N ARG A 585 7.49 4.33 -33.61
CA ARG A 585 8.13 5.66 -33.69
C ARG A 585 7.68 6.59 -32.57
N LEU A 586 6.41 6.50 -32.20
CA LEU A 586 5.87 7.23 -31.06
C LEU A 586 6.52 6.78 -29.74
N THR A 587 6.74 5.48 -29.57
CA THR A 587 7.49 4.91 -28.43
C THR A 587 8.92 5.46 -28.37
N GLU A 588 9.63 5.51 -29.51
CA GLU A 588 10.98 6.11 -29.59
C GLU A 588 10.94 7.60 -29.18
N PHE A 589 9.97 8.36 -29.69
CA PHE A 589 9.79 9.77 -29.32
C PHE A 589 9.55 9.95 -27.82
N LEU A 590 8.63 9.18 -27.24
CA LEU A 590 8.29 9.24 -25.82
C LEU A 590 9.52 9.00 -24.94
N HIS A 591 10.37 8.00 -25.25
CA HIS A 591 11.60 7.72 -24.49
C HIS A 591 12.60 8.89 -24.41
N HIS A 592 12.51 9.87 -25.31
CA HIS A 592 13.36 11.05 -25.32
C HIS A 592 12.71 12.27 -24.64
N GLN A 593 11.50 12.13 -24.09
CA GLN A 593 10.81 13.23 -23.42
C GLN A 593 11.14 13.28 -21.91
N PRO A 594 11.37 14.47 -21.34
CA PRO A 594 11.72 14.62 -19.92
C PRO A 594 10.56 14.30 -18.95
N TRP A 595 9.32 14.35 -19.46
CA TRP A 595 8.08 14.03 -18.73
C TRP A 595 7.63 12.57 -18.88
N PHE A 596 8.26 11.81 -19.78
CA PHE A 596 8.00 10.39 -19.94
C PHE A 596 9.08 9.63 -19.17
N ASN A 597 8.72 8.89 -18.14
CA ASN A 597 9.68 8.29 -17.20
C ASN A 597 10.54 7.19 -17.89
N PRO A 598 11.80 7.44 -18.30
CA PRO A 598 12.50 6.57 -19.23
C PRO A 598 13.53 5.64 -18.59
N ARG A 599 13.72 5.64 -17.25
CA ARG A 599 14.96 5.10 -16.64
C ARG A 599 14.82 3.94 -15.65
N ALA A 600 13.63 3.36 -15.48
CA ALA A 600 13.47 2.12 -14.71
C ALA A 600 12.53 1.08 -15.35
N ARG A 601 11.83 1.41 -16.44
CA ARG A 601 10.71 0.61 -16.94
C ARG A 601 10.75 0.53 -18.47
N ARG A 602 10.68 -0.67 -19.03
CA ARG A 602 10.69 -0.87 -20.50
C ARG A 602 9.23 -0.90 -20.97
N LEU A 603 8.87 -0.05 -21.94
CA LEU A 603 7.50 0.03 -22.47
C LEU A 603 7.13 -1.28 -23.20
N GLU A 604 6.06 -1.96 -22.77
CA GLU A 604 5.57 -3.21 -23.35
C GLU A 604 4.64 -2.94 -24.54
N THR A 605 3.57 -2.18 -24.26
CA THR A 605 2.59 -1.76 -25.25
C THR A 605 2.26 -0.30 -25.07
N LEU A 606 2.01 0.36 -26.19
CA LEU A 606 1.52 1.72 -26.24
C LEU A 606 0.21 1.69 -27.01
N GLU A 607 -0.90 1.94 -26.33
CA GLU A 607 -2.22 2.02 -26.94
C GLU A 607 -2.73 3.46 -26.96
N ILE A 608 -3.66 3.73 -27.86
CA ILE A 608 -4.30 5.04 -27.97
C ILE A 608 -5.75 4.83 -27.55
N GLN A 609 -6.08 5.21 -26.32
CA GLN A 609 -7.41 5.03 -25.74
C GLN A 609 -8.41 6.02 -26.31
N GLU A 610 -8.01 7.27 -26.47
CA GLU A 610 -8.91 8.36 -26.88
C GLU A 610 -8.22 9.28 -27.89
N ARG A 611 -9.02 9.82 -28.81
CA ARG A 611 -8.59 10.73 -29.87
C ARG A 611 -9.64 11.82 -30.06
N ILE A 612 -9.37 13.01 -29.55
CA ILE A 612 -10.30 14.15 -29.70
C ILE A 612 -9.80 15.09 -30.78
N ARG A 613 -10.68 15.40 -31.74
CA ARG A 613 -10.38 16.29 -32.87
C ARG A 613 -10.65 17.75 -32.47
N MET A 614 -9.61 18.57 -32.39
CA MET A 614 -9.74 20.00 -32.12
C MET A 614 -9.29 20.81 -33.34
N ARG A 615 -10.23 21.55 -33.94
CA ARG A 615 -9.96 22.48 -35.05
C ARG A 615 -9.71 23.88 -34.52
N TRP A 616 -8.74 24.56 -35.12
CA TRP A 616 -8.42 25.96 -34.87
C TRP A 616 -8.06 26.64 -36.19
N GLU A 617 -7.91 27.97 -36.19
CA GLU A 617 -7.90 28.80 -37.42
C GLU A 617 -6.92 28.34 -38.50
N GLU A 618 -5.78 27.76 -38.12
CA GLU A 618 -4.70 27.39 -39.05
C GLU A 618 -4.36 25.89 -39.06
N GLY A 619 -5.15 25.01 -38.42
CA GLY A 619 -4.81 23.59 -38.36
C GLY A 619 -5.79 22.67 -37.61
N LEU A 620 -5.44 21.39 -37.59
CA LEU A 620 -6.11 20.33 -36.85
C LEU A 620 -5.13 19.71 -35.86
N THR A 621 -5.52 19.64 -34.59
CA THR A 621 -4.78 18.90 -33.56
C THR A 621 -5.62 17.72 -33.07
N LEU A 622 -4.98 16.58 -32.87
CA LEU A 622 -5.57 15.42 -32.20
C LEU A 622 -5.04 15.37 -30.78
N ILE A 623 -5.90 15.55 -29.77
CA ILE A 623 -5.50 15.31 -28.39
C ILE A 623 -5.66 13.80 -28.14
N CYS A 624 -4.53 13.11 -27.99
CA CYS A 624 -4.49 11.68 -27.81
C CYS A 624 -4.25 11.34 -26.33
N LEU A 625 -5.04 10.41 -25.79
CA LEU A 625 -4.72 9.75 -24.53
C LEU A 625 -4.06 8.42 -24.84
N LEU A 626 -2.78 8.32 -24.47
CA LEU A 626 -1.92 7.18 -24.73
C LEU A 626 -1.84 6.33 -23.45
N GLU A 627 -2.32 5.10 -23.48
CA GLU A 627 -2.08 4.16 -22.39
C GLU A 627 -0.73 3.48 -22.63
N ALA A 628 0.24 3.82 -21.78
CA ALA A 628 1.54 3.20 -21.74
C ALA A 628 1.51 2.06 -20.71
N THR A 629 1.48 0.84 -21.22
CA THR A 629 1.72 -0.36 -20.41
C THR A 629 3.21 -0.58 -20.37
N PHE A 630 3.79 -0.34 -19.20
CA PHE A 630 5.18 -0.67 -18.96
C PHE A 630 5.28 -2.11 -18.50
N LEU A 631 6.40 -2.75 -18.82
CA LEU A 631 6.67 -4.10 -18.37
C LEU A 631 6.55 -4.19 -16.83
N ASP A 632 6.82 -3.10 -16.08
CA ASP A 632 6.88 -2.92 -14.62
C ASP A 632 5.79 -1.92 -14.20
N GLY A 633 5.07 -2.05 -13.08
CA GLY A 633 4.20 -1.02 -12.47
C GLY A 633 2.84 -0.75 -13.16
N GLU A 634 2.00 0.14 -12.60
CA GLU A 634 0.66 0.47 -13.14
C GLU A 634 0.71 1.03 -14.57
N ASN A 635 -0.35 0.78 -15.36
CA ASN A 635 -0.58 1.45 -16.64
C ASN A 635 -0.65 2.96 -16.40
N GLU A 636 0.11 3.72 -17.19
CA GLU A 636 0.08 5.18 -17.10
C GLU A 636 -0.59 5.74 -18.34
N ILE A 637 -1.51 6.67 -18.13
CA ILE A 637 -2.17 7.36 -19.23
C ILE A 637 -1.41 8.66 -19.46
N TYR A 638 -0.95 8.88 -20.69
CA TYR A 638 -0.25 10.09 -21.11
C TYR A 638 -1.11 10.91 -22.06
N MET A 639 -1.16 12.22 -21.87
CA MET A 639 -1.79 13.13 -22.82
C MET A 639 -0.74 13.66 -23.82
N LEU A 640 -0.97 13.39 -25.10
CA LEU A 640 -0.14 13.93 -26.19
C LEU A 640 -1.01 14.60 -27.27
N PRO A 641 -0.96 15.94 -27.38
CA PRO A 641 -1.50 16.66 -28.54
C PRO A 641 -0.63 16.41 -29.77
N ILE A 642 -1.17 15.85 -30.84
CA ILE A 642 -0.42 15.57 -32.09
C ILE A 642 -0.92 16.48 -33.20
N GLY A 643 0.00 17.22 -33.82
CA GLY A 643 -0.22 18.05 -34.99
C GLY A 643 0.60 17.59 -36.20
N PHE A 644 0.21 18.04 -37.39
CA PHE A 644 0.93 17.77 -38.64
C PHE A 644 1.20 19.09 -39.39
N SER A 645 2.41 19.24 -39.93
CA SER A 645 2.84 20.44 -40.65
C SER A 645 3.57 20.08 -41.95
N THR A 646 3.24 20.78 -43.04
CA THR A 646 3.94 20.77 -44.34
C THR A 646 4.63 22.13 -44.58
N ASP A 647 5.79 22.10 -45.27
CA ASP A 647 6.59 23.28 -45.68
C ASP A 647 7.02 24.25 -44.56
N ARG A 648 7.33 25.53 -44.87
CA ARG A 648 8.07 26.56 -44.06
C ARG A 648 7.82 26.62 -42.53
N ARG A 649 6.73 26.04 -42.02
CA ARG A 649 6.44 25.89 -40.58
C ARG A 649 7.18 24.72 -39.93
N SER A 650 7.39 23.61 -40.65
CA SER A 650 8.20 22.47 -40.22
C SER A 650 9.66 22.85 -40.06
N ASP A 651 10.17 23.80 -40.86
CA ASP A 651 11.51 24.35 -40.69
C ASP A 651 11.65 25.17 -39.39
N ARG A 652 10.63 25.97 -39.04
CA ARG A 652 10.61 26.70 -37.75
C ARG A 652 10.52 25.76 -36.55
N ILE A 653 9.71 24.70 -36.61
CA ILE A 653 9.61 23.71 -35.52
C ILE A 653 10.92 22.95 -35.38
N ARG A 654 11.60 22.59 -36.48
CA ARG A 654 12.95 22.00 -36.46
C ARG A 654 13.99 22.93 -35.85
N GLU A 655 13.92 24.22 -36.12
CA GLU A 655 14.87 25.22 -35.59
C GLU A 655 14.60 25.58 -34.13
N GLN A 656 13.33 25.73 -33.73
CA GLN A 656 12.94 26.25 -32.42
C GLN A 656 12.61 25.16 -31.39
N SER A 657 12.14 23.98 -31.82
CA SER A 657 11.70 22.90 -30.92
C SER A 657 11.92 21.51 -31.53
N PRO A 658 13.17 21.12 -31.85
CA PRO A 658 13.48 19.83 -32.47
C PRO A 658 13.06 18.63 -31.61
N HIS A 659 12.98 18.80 -30.29
CA HIS A 659 12.53 17.77 -29.33
C HIS A 659 11.04 17.43 -29.44
N ALA A 660 10.23 18.27 -30.11
CA ALA A 660 8.79 18.08 -30.28
C ALA A 660 8.44 17.21 -31.51
N ILE A 661 9.41 16.84 -32.35
CA ILE A 661 9.17 16.10 -33.60
C ILE A 661 9.07 14.59 -33.31
N ILE A 662 7.92 13.99 -33.63
CA ILE A 662 7.62 12.57 -33.42
C ILE A 662 8.21 11.72 -34.53
N THR A 663 7.82 11.99 -35.78
CA THR A 663 8.34 11.26 -36.95
C THR A 663 8.05 11.99 -38.26
N ARG A 664 8.77 11.61 -39.31
CA ARG A 664 8.55 12.11 -40.66
C ARG A 664 7.57 11.20 -41.40
N LEU A 665 6.59 11.82 -42.06
CA LEU A 665 5.61 11.13 -42.87
C LEU A 665 5.69 11.56 -44.33
N ARG A 666 5.41 10.61 -45.23
CA ARG A 666 5.11 10.89 -46.63
C ARG A 666 3.64 10.57 -46.90
N LEU A 667 2.90 11.56 -47.40
CA LEU A 667 1.51 11.40 -47.85
C LEU A 667 1.52 10.93 -49.30
N GLU A 668 1.05 9.70 -49.56
CA GLU A 668 1.08 9.12 -50.91
C GLU A 668 0.21 9.92 -51.91
N ARG A 669 -0.95 10.42 -51.46
CA ARG A 669 -1.92 11.10 -52.34
C ARG A 669 -1.48 12.47 -52.83
N THR A 670 -0.74 13.23 -52.02
CA THR A 670 -0.26 14.57 -52.38
C THR A 670 1.23 14.58 -52.76
N GLY A 671 1.97 13.51 -52.44
CA GLY A 671 3.43 13.44 -52.62
C GLY A 671 4.20 14.31 -51.61
N GLU A 672 3.49 15.01 -50.72
CA GLU A 672 4.09 15.91 -49.74
C GLU A 672 4.69 15.13 -48.57
N SER A 673 5.81 15.62 -48.07
CA SER A 673 6.42 15.12 -46.84
C SER A 673 6.28 16.15 -45.75
N GLY A 674 5.76 15.73 -44.60
CA GLY A 674 5.56 16.59 -43.44
C GLY A 674 6.05 15.94 -42.16
N GLU A 675 5.96 16.68 -41.06
CA GLU A 675 6.36 16.22 -39.74
C GLU A 675 5.15 16.09 -38.83
N LEU A 676 5.08 14.97 -38.12
CA LEU A 676 4.24 14.86 -36.93
C LEU A 676 5.00 15.43 -35.74
N TYR A 677 4.34 16.27 -34.95
CA TYR A 677 4.95 16.91 -33.79
C TYR A 677 3.97 17.03 -32.62
N ASP A 678 4.51 17.20 -31.41
CA ASP A 678 3.75 17.54 -30.21
C ASP A 678 3.21 18.96 -30.32
N ALA A 679 1.90 19.11 -30.47
CA ALA A 679 1.25 20.40 -30.67
C ALA A 679 1.24 21.28 -29.42
N SER A 680 1.71 20.80 -28.25
CA SER A 680 1.87 21.63 -27.06
C SER A 680 2.81 22.82 -27.27
N VAL A 681 3.76 22.72 -28.21
CA VAL A 681 4.69 23.80 -28.54
C VAL A 681 4.11 24.78 -29.57
N SER A 682 2.89 24.51 -30.08
CA SER A 682 2.21 25.38 -31.04
C SER A 682 1.39 26.46 -30.32
N PRO A 683 1.72 27.75 -30.46
CA PRO A 683 0.97 28.83 -29.82
C PRO A 683 -0.52 28.82 -30.17
N GLY A 684 -0.85 28.51 -31.42
CA GLY A 684 -2.25 28.51 -31.88
C GLY A 684 -3.09 27.36 -31.29
N PHE A 685 -2.48 26.21 -30.97
CA PHE A 685 -3.18 25.12 -30.27
C PHE A 685 -3.52 25.51 -28.82
N VAL A 686 -2.54 26.05 -28.07
CA VAL A 686 -2.75 26.39 -26.65
C VAL A 686 -3.74 27.55 -26.52
N SER A 687 -3.69 28.55 -27.40
CA SER A 687 -4.71 29.62 -27.46
C SER A 687 -6.11 29.09 -27.75
N ALA A 688 -6.24 28.12 -28.66
CA ALA A 688 -7.51 27.48 -28.93
C ALA A 688 -8.02 26.72 -27.69
N LEU A 689 -7.16 25.93 -27.03
CA LEU A 689 -7.50 25.18 -25.83
C LEU A 689 -8.02 26.09 -24.70
N LEU A 690 -7.35 27.21 -24.44
CA LEU A 690 -7.80 28.23 -23.49
C LEU A 690 -9.17 28.81 -23.86
N GLY A 691 -9.41 29.05 -25.15
CA GLY A 691 -10.71 29.47 -25.67
C GLY A 691 -11.83 28.46 -25.41
N TYR A 692 -11.54 27.15 -25.51
CA TYR A 692 -12.49 26.08 -25.19
C TYR A 692 -12.80 26.02 -23.69
N ILE A 693 -11.78 26.10 -22.82
CA ILE A 693 -11.93 26.11 -21.35
C ILE A 693 -12.82 27.28 -20.93
N ARG A 694 -12.49 28.49 -21.41
CA ARG A 694 -13.22 29.72 -21.09
C ARG A 694 -14.69 29.65 -21.50
N LYS A 695 -14.98 29.14 -22.70
CA LYS A 695 -16.37 29.03 -23.18
C LYS A 695 -17.14 27.87 -22.53
N SER A 696 -16.50 27.11 -21.64
CA SER A 696 -17.02 25.88 -21.03
C SER A 696 -17.60 24.92 -22.07
N TRP A 697 -16.91 24.80 -23.21
CA TRP A 697 -17.35 23.98 -24.32
C TRP A 697 -17.00 22.50 -24.09
N THR A 698 -17.84 21.62 -24.65
CA THR A 698 -17.64 20.17 -24.64
C THR A 698 -17.16 19.69 -26.00
N LEU A 699 -16.08 18.90 -26.01
CA LEU A 699 -15.57 18.21 -27.19
C LEU A 699 -15.78 16.71 -27.03
N ASN A 700 -16.54 16.10 -27.95
CA ASN A 700 -16.77 14.66 -27.94
C ASN A 700 -15.61 13.91 -28.59
N GLY A 701 -15.10 12.91 -27.88
CA GLY A 701 -14.15 11.92 -28.36
C GLY A 701 -14.85 10.66 -28.88
N MET A 702 -14.10 9.57 -28.99
CA MET A 702 -14.60 8.25 -29.36
C MET A 702 -15.34 7.56 -28.21
N GLU A 703 -14.83 7.70 -26.99
CA GLU A 703 -15.35 6.97 -25.82
C GLU A 703 -15.81 7.90 -24.68
N GLY A 704 -15.36 9.16 -24.68
CA GLY A 704 -15.75 10.16 -23.70
C GLY A 704 -15.83 11.58 -24.26
N SER A 705 -15.79 12.57 -23.38
CA SER A 705 -15.81 13.99 -23.76
C SER A 705 -14.88 14.83 -22.90
N PHE A 706 -14.20 15.81 -23.50
CA PHE A 706 -13.50 16.86 -22.74
C PHE A 706 -14.46 18.01 -22.46
N GLN A 707 -14.47 18.48 -21.22
CA GLN A 707 -15.32 19.57 -20.77
C GLN A 707 -14.46 20.67 -20.17
N GLY A 708 -14.61 21.88 -20.72
CA GLY A 708 -14.02 23.08 -20.16
C GLY A 708 -14.82 23.61 -18.98
N HIS A 709 -14.13 24.14 -17.98
CA HIS A 709 -14.73 24.82 -16.84
C HIS A 709 -14.02 26.16 -16.62
N TRP A 710 -14.80 27.24 -16.54
CA TRP A 710 -14.30 28.58 -16.24
C TRP A 710 -14.92 29.09 -14.95
N VAL A 711 -14.11 29.69 -14.08
CA VAL A 711 -14.57 30.25 -12.82
C VAL A 711 -15.21 31.62 -13.09
N GLU A 712 -16.47 31.80 -12.68
CA GLU A 712 -17.26 33.00 -12.98
C GLU A 712 -16.65 34.32 -12.45
N HIS A 713 -15.73 34.24 -11.49
CA HIS A 713 -15.11 35.39 -10.81
C HIS A 713 -14.13 36.20 -11.71
N PHE A 714 -13.72 35.67 -12.88
CA PHE A 714 -12.70 36.27 -13.74
C PHE A 714 -13.27 36.71 -15.11
N GLN A 715 -14.26 37.61 -15.09
CA GLN A 715 -14.88 38.17 -16.31
C GLN A 715 -14.07 39.31 -16.96
N ASP A 716 -13.08 39.86 -16.24
CA ASP A 716 -12.18 40.95 -16.64
C ASP A 716 -11.21 40.56 -17.76
N LEU A 717 -10.90 39.28 -17.87
CA LEU A 717 -10.16 38.72 -19.00
C LEU A 717 -11.16 38.58 -20.16
N THR A 718 -11.13 39.41 -21.22
CA THR A 718 -12.01 39.25 -22.40
C THR A 718 -11.36 38.43 -23.52
N PRO A 719 -12.12 37.84 -24.46
CA PRO A 719 -11.54 37.10 -25.60
C PRO A 719 -10.55 37.94 -26.42
N GLU A 720 -10.84 39.23 -26.60
CA GLU A 720 -10.01 40.18 -27.34
C GLU A 720 -8.67 40.40 -26.62
N ARG A 721 -8.68 40.55 -25.29
CA ARG A 721 -7.48 40.69 -24.48
C ARG A 721 -6.62 39.43 -24.53
N LEU A 722 -7.22 38.25 -24.37
CA LEU A 722 -6.49 36.97 -24.41
C LEU A 722 -5.83 36.68 -25.77
N SER A 723 -6.49 37.07 -26.86
CA SER A 723 -5.95 36.90 -28.22
C SER A 723 -4.74 37.79 -28.54
N ALA A 724 -4.54 38.86 -27.75
CA ALA A 724 -3.46 39.83 -27.94
C ALA A 724 -2.22 39.56 -27.05
N LEU A 725 -2.29 38.58 -26.14
CA LEU A 725 -1.20 38.30 -25.21
C LEU A 725 -0.03 37.55 -25.88
N PRO A 726 1.23 37.96 -25.63
CA PRO A 726 2.38 37.21 -26.11
C PRO A 726 2.46 35.86 -25.39
N LEU A 727 2.75 34.79 -26.14
CA LEU A 727 2.85 33.43 -25.60
C LEU A 727 4.31 33.08 -25.32
N HIS A 728 4.60 32.71 -24.09
CA HIS A 728 5.92 32.27 -23.65
C HIS A 728 5.83 30.86 -23.05
N LEU A 729 6.57 29.92 -23.65
CA LEU A 729 6.74 28.58 -23.09
C LEU A 729 7.75 28.70 -21.94
N LEU A 730 7.30 28.55 -20.69
CA LEU A 730 8.15 28.73 -19.51
C LEU A 730 9.02 27.49 -19.24
N GLU A 731 8.42 26.30 -19.25
CA GLU A 731 9.11 25.10 -18.76
C GLU A 731 8.42 23.80 -19.18
N ILE A 732 9.24 22.76 -19.40
CA ILE A 732 8.79 21.38 -19.54
C ILE A 732 9.30 20.61 -18.30
N ASN A 733 8.43 20.46 -17.31
CA ASN A 733 8.74 19.74 -16.06
C ASN A 733 8.39 18.25 -16.20
N HIS A 734 8.67 17.45 -15.17
CA HIS A 734 8.52 15.98 -15.24
C HIS A 734 7.07 15.47 -15.32
N THR A 735 6.05 16.28 -15.04
CA THR A 735 4.63 15.84 -15.03
C THR A 735 3.68 16.67 -15.88
N HIS A 736 4.07 17.89 -16.25
CA HIS A 736 3.21 18.84 -16.94
C HIS A 736 4.01 19.79 -17.84
N THR A 737 3.32 20.48 -18.73
CA THR A 737 3.87 21.57 -19.55
C THR A 737 3.18 22.88 -19.18
N SER A 738 3.96 23.89 -18.81
CA SER A 738 3.44 25.21 -18.40
C SER A 738 3.62 26.25 -19.51
N VAL A 739 2.53 26.92 -19.87
CA VAL A 739 2.49 27.95 -20.91
C VAL A 739 1.97 29.25 -20.32
N VAL A 740 2.69 30.34 -20.51
CA VAL A 740 2.30 31.67 -20.01
C VAL A 740 1.75 32.53 -21.14
N PHE A 741 0.62 33.18 -20.83
CA PHE A 741 -0.05 34.15 -21.68
C PHE A 741 0.19 35.55 -21.09
N GLY A 742 1.19 36.25 -21.63
CA GLY A 742 1.62 37.58 -21.17
C GLY A 742 1.94 37.62 -19.67
N GLU A 743 1.35 38.57 -18.97
CA GLU A 743 1.42 38.68 -17.51
C GLU A 743 0.06 38.39 -16.85
N ASP A 744 -0.86 37.73 -17.57
CA ASP A 744 -2.24 37.55 -17.13
C ASP A 744 -2.55 36.10 -16.70
N LEU A 745 -2.07 35.07 -17.42
CA LEU A 745 -2.44 33.66 -17.16
C LEU A 745 -1.29 32.66 -17.33
N VAL A 746 -1.36 31.56 -16.56
CA VAL A 746 -0.54 30.35 -16.71
C VAL A 746 -1.47 29.16 -16.98
N VAL A 747 -1.20 28.41 -18.05
CA VAL A 747 -1.89 27.15 -18.38
C VAL A 747 -0.94 25.99 -18.10
N LYS A 748 -1.35 25.08 -17.21
CA LYS A 748 -0.66 23.85 -16.87
C LYS A 748 -1.33 22.68 -17.58
N LEU A 749 -0.62 22.02 -18.49
CA LEU A 749 -1.08 20.85 -19.24
C LEU A 749 -0.53 19.56 -18.62
N PHE A 750 -1.39 18.71 -18.08
CA PHE A 750 -0.98 17.44 -17.48
C PHE A 750 -0.52 16.45 -18.54
N ARG A 751 0.73 15.99 -18.46
CA ARG A 751 1.29 15.01 -19.41
C ARG A 751 1.02 13.59 -18.99
N ARG A 752 1.04 13.32 -17.70
CA ARG A 752 0.60 12.06 -17.08
C ARG A 752 -0.72 12.29 -16.38
N LEU A 753 -1.70 11.44 -16.68
CA LEU A 753 -3.06 11.52 -16.18
C LEU A 753 -3.32 10.40 -15.17
N GLU A 754 -4.04 10.72 -14.10
CA GLU A 754 -4.53 9.77 -13.11
C GLU A 754 -6.05 9.81 -13.06
N SER A 755 -6.68 8.69 -12.71
CA SER A 755 -8.14 8.66 -12.54
C SER A 755 -8.55 9.46 -11.31
N GLY A 756 -9.54 10.34 -11.47
CA GLY A 756 -9.98 11.27 -10.43
C GLY A 756 -9.53 12.71 -10.66
N ARG A 757 -10.25 13.65 -10.05
CA ARG A 757 -10.02 15.10 -10.17
C ARG A 757 -8.69 15.48 -9.52
N SER A 758 -7.86 16.28 -10.22
CA SER A 758 -6.53 16.67 -9.72
C SER A 758 -6.59 17.37 -8.36
N VAL A 759 -5.60 17.13 -7.50
CA VAL A 759 -5.46 17.78 -6.20
C VAL A 759 -5.33 19.30 -6.34
N ASP A 760 -4.69 19.78 -7.41
CA ASP A 760 -4.57 21.22 -7.73
C ASP A 760 -5.95 21.88 -7.87
N VAL A 761 -6.89 21.19 -8.52
CA VAL A 761 -8.27 21.67 -8.70
C VAL A 761 -9.06 21.57 -7.40
N GLU A 762 -8.96 20.44 -6.69
CA GLU A 762 -9.67 20.18 -5.44
C GLU A 762 -9.29 21.21 -4.36
N VAL A 763 -7.99 21.41 -4.15
CA VAL A 763 -7.44 22.34 -3.15
C VAL A 763 -7.57 23.79 -3.63
N GLY A 764 -7.25 24.07 -4.90
CA GLY A 764 -7.35 25.42 -5.46
C GLY A 764 -8.78 25.97 -5.44
N GLN A 765 -9.78 25.14 -5.75
CA GLN A 765 -11.18 25.53 -5.64
C GLN A 765 -11.59 25.79 -4.19
N PHE A 766 -11.20 24.91 -3.26
CA PHE A 766 -11.52 25.07 -1.84
C PHE A 766 -10.89 26.35 -1.24
N LEU A 767 -9.64 26.66 -1.59
CA LEU A 767 -8.95 27.87 -1.13
C LEU A 767 -9.55 29.15 -1.74
N LEU A 768 -10.01 29.09 -2.99
CA LEU A 768 -10.73 30.19 -3.62
C LEU A 768 -12.08 30.46 -2.93
N GLU A 769 -12.85 29.41 -2.60
CA GLU A 769 -14.11 29.50 -1.86
C GLU A 769 -13.90 29.98 -0.41
N SER A 770 -12.69 29.80 0.13
CA SER A 770 -12.28 30.25 1.46
C SER A 770 -11.62 31.64 1.47
N ASP A 771 -11.60 32.35 0.34
CA ASP A 771 -10.98 33.67 0.15
C ASP A 771 -9.49 33.75 0.59
N PHE A 772 -8.71 32.68 0.43
CA PHE A 772 -7.30 32.68 0.81
C PHE A 772 -6.42 33.43 -0.23
N PRO A 773 -5.74 34.54 0.13
CA PRO A 773 -5.04 35.38 -0.84
C PRO A 773 -3.63 34.88 -1.20
N GLY A 774 -3.09 33.91 -0.47
CA GLY A 774 -1.68 33.49 -0.53
C GLY A 774 -1.36 32.42 -1.59
N VAL A 775 -2.29 32.10 -2.50
CA VAL A 775 -2.08 31.16 -3.62
C VAL A 775 -2.39 31.80 -4.95
N ALA A 776 -1.79 31.29 -6.03
CA ALA A 776 -2.20 31.63 -7.38
C ALA A 776 -3.66 31.19 -7.60
N PRO A 777 -4.60 32.10 -7.94
CA PRO A 777 -6.01 31.73 -8.08
C PRO A 777 -6.26 30.80 -9.28
N LEU A 778 -7.04 29.74 -9.05
CA LEU A 778 -7.55 28.86 -10.10
C LEU A 778 -8.63 29.59 -10.91
N THR A 779 -8.38 29.79 -12.20
CA THR A 779 -9.24 30.51 -13.15
C THR A 779 -10.09 29.57 -13.99
N GLY A 780 -9.61 28.35 -14.25
CA GLY A 780 -10.33 27.35 -15.04
C GLY A 780 -9.61 26.01 -15.11
N HIS A 781 -10.27 24.98 -15.63
CA HIS A 781 -9.70 23.65 -15.83
C HIS A 781 -10.39 22.91 -16.97
N LEU A 782 -9.77 21.84 -17.45
CA LEU A 782 -10.28 20.95 -18.48
C LEU A 782 -10.32 19.51 -17.95
N ASP A 783 -11.49 18.88 -17.95
CA ASP A 783 -11.67 17.50 -17.47
C ASP A 783 -12.09 16.56 -18.60
N TYR A 784 -11.66 15.30 -18.53
CA TYR A 784 -12.14 14.19 -19.36
C TYR A 784 -13.18 13.39 -18.60
N HIS A 785 -14.35 13.21 -19.24
CA HIS A 785 -15.44 12.39 -18.72
C HIS A 785 -15.63 11.14 -19.58
N ARG A 786 -15.72 9.98 -18.93
CA ARG A 786 -16.02 8.68 -19.57
C ARG A 786 -17.05 7.92 -18.74
N GLY A 787 -18.27 7.78 -19.24
CA GLY A 787 -19.33 6.98 -18.61
C GLY A 787 -19.61 7.35 -17.14
N ARG A 788 -19.48 6.38 -16.23
CA ARG A 788 -19.66 6.54 -14.77
C ARG A 788 -18.35 6.66 -13.98
N TRP A 789 -17.20 6.75 -14.67
CA TRP A 789 -15.89 6.88 -14.04
C TRP A 789 -15.69 8.31 -13.49
N GLU A 790 -14.82 8.47 -12.50
CA GLU A 790 -14.46 9.80 -11.99
C GLU A 790 -13.82 10.66 -13.11
N PRO A 791 -14.11 11.97 -13.18
CA PRO A 791 -13.48 12.88 -14.15
C PRO A 791 -11.96 12.93 -13.95
N THR A 792 -11.20 13.02 -15.04
CA THR A 792 -9.74 13.15 -15.02
C THR A 792 -9.32 14.52 -15.54
N THR A 793 -8.57 15.28 -14.75
CA THR A 793 -8.12 16.63 -15.12
C THR A 793 -6.97 16.60 -16.12
N LEU A 794 -7.13 17.29 -17.24
CA LEU A 794 -6.18 17.39 -18.36
C LEU A 794 -5.36 18.68 -18.34
N ALA A 795 -5.95 19.77 -17.85
CA ALA A 795 -5.29 21.06 -17.74
C ALA A 795 -5.89 21.92 -16.62
N THR A 796 -5.05 22.76 -16.00
CA THR A 796 -5.47 23.85 -15.12
C THR A 796 -5.04 25.20 -15.67
N VAL A 797 -5.79 26.24 -15.34
CA VAL A 797 -5.53 27.63 -15.72
C VAL A 797 -5.50 28.44 -14.44
N HIS A 798 -4.37 29.09 -14.18
CA HIS A 798 -4.13 29.92 -13.01
C HIS A 798 -3.85 31.36 -13.44
N ARG A 799 -4.10 32.33 -12.56
CA ARG A 799 -3.67 33.72 -12.80
C ARG A 799 -2.15 33.81 -12.70
N PHE A 800 -1.52 34.51 -13.63
CA PHE A 800 -0.08 34.77 -13.55
C PHE A 800 0.21 35.71 -12.37
N VAL A 801 1.27 35.42 -11.63
CA VAL A 801 1.72 36.21 -10.49
C VAL A 801 3.03 36.89 -10.85
N PRO A 802 3.04 38.21 -11.09
CA PRO A 802 4.27 38.97 -11.27
C PRO A 802 5.16 38.85 -10.03
N HIS A 803 6.38 38.35 -10.21
CA HIS A 803 7.31 38.05 -9.11
C HIS A 803 8.73 38.53 -9.46
N ARG A 804 9.54 38.75 -8.43
CA ARG A 804 10.94 39.19 -8.57
C ARG A 804 11.89 38.01 -8.80
N ALA A 805 11.66 36.91 -8.09
CA ALA A 805 12.40 35.66 -8.17
C ALA A 805 11.55 34.52 -7.58
N ASP A 806 11.89 33.28 -7.94
CA ASP A 806 11.45 32.11 -7.18
C ASP A 806 12.10 32.08 -5.79
N GLY A 807 11.50 31.35 -4.85
CA GLY A 807 11.95 31.28 -3.47
C GLY A 807 13.33 30.65 -3.32
N LEU A 808 13.67 29.64 -4.12
CA LEU A 808 14.99 29.00 -4.02
C LEU A 808 16.09 29.99 -4.41
N THR A 809 15.97 30.64 -5.57
CA THR A 809 16.91 31.64 -6.05
C THR A 809 17.03 32.79 -5.05
N TRP A 810 15.91 33.33 -4.57
CA TRP A 810 15.90 34.42 -3.59
C TRP A 810 16.67 34.09 -2.30
N PHE A 811 16.44 32.90 -1.73
CA PHE A 811 17.11 32.50 -0.50
C PHE A 811 18.56 32.05 -0.74
N LEU A 812 18.86 31.45 -1.88
CA LEU A 812 20.20 30.99 -2.23
C LEU A 812 21.15 32.15 -2.52
N ASP A 813 20.67 33.20 -3.19
CA ASP A 813 21.46 34.41 -3.45
C ASP A 813 21.82 35.10 -2.14
N HIS A 814 20.86 35.29 -1.23
CA HIS A 814 21.14 35.83 0.10
C HIS A 814 22.08 34.91 0.90
N ALA A 815 21.87 33.59 0.90
CA ALA A 815 22.74 32.67 1.63
C ALA A 815 24.19 32.75 1.10
N THR A 816 24.36 32.80 -0.22
CA THR A 816 25.68 32.90 -0.86
C THR A 816 26.35 34.22 -0.51
N ASP A 817 25.63 35.34 -0.62
CA ASP A 817 26.13 36.68 -0.26
C ASP A 817 26.52 36.79 1.22
N HIS A 818 25.68 36.27 2.11
CA HIS A 818 25.92 36.23 3.55
C HIS A 818 27.20 35.45 3.89
N LEU A 819 27.41 34.29 3.25
CA LEU A 819 28.61 33.47 3.47
C LEU A 819 29.89 34.05 2.86
N GLN A 820 29.79 34.83 1.77
CA GLN A 820 30.94 35.44 1.11
C GLN A 820 31.46 36.69 1.83
N HIS A 821 30.55 37.52 2.37
CA HIS A 821 30.91 38.84 2.88
C HIS A 821 31.09 38.89 4.40
N ARG A 822 30.75 37.82 5.14
CA ARG A 822 30.77 37.83 6.60
C ARG A 822 31.50 36.61 7.15
N ARG A 823 32.73 36.82 7.62
CA ARG A 823 33.46 35.82 8.40
C ARG A 823 33.01 35.90 9.87
N PRO A 824 32.90 34.78 10.59
CA PRO A 824 32.50 34.81 12.00
C PRO A 824 33.56 35.54 12.85
N GLU A 825 33.14 36.53 13.65
CA GLU A 825 33.89 36.97 14.83
C GLU A 825 33.48 36.12 16.05
N GLU A 826 34.45 35.83 16.91
CA GLU A 826 34.38 34.92 18.05
C GLU A 826 33.20 35.25 19.00
N ILE A 827 32.17 34.39 19.00
CA ILE A 827 31.49 33.79 20.16
C ILE A 827 30.27 33.02 19.59
N GLU A 828 30.32 31.69 19.59
CA GLU A 828 29.20 30.82 19.20
C GLU A 828 28.47 30.27 20.45
N PRO A 829 27.13 30.22 20.46
CA PRO A 829 26.40 29.37 21.40
C PRO A 829 26.77 27.90 21.14
N PRO A 830 27.22 27.12 22.14
CA PRO A 830 27.61 25.72 21.97
C PRO A 830 26.51 24.83 21.36
N GLU A 831 25.24 25.22 21.55
CA GLU A 831 24.04 24.44 21.22
C GLU A 831 23.71 24.38 19.71
N LEU A 832 24.34 25.20 18.86
CA LEU A 832 24.10 25.23 17.40
C LEU A 832 24.94 24.21 16.63
N LEU A 833 26.02 23.73 17.23
CA LEU A 833 26.92 22.73 16.64
C LEU A 833 26.52 21.29 17.00
N ASP A 834 25.82 21.10 18.12
CA ASP A 834 25.37 19.81 18.62
C ASP A 834 23.94 19.50 18.16
N GLY A 835 23.79 19.04 16.91
CA GLY A 835 22.54 18.47 16.38
C GLY A 835 21.29 19.31 16.57
N VAL A 836 20.93 20.11 15.56
CA VAL A 836 19.87 21.12 15.66
C VAL A 836 18.48 20.49 15.86
N ARG A 837 18.08 20.28 17.12
CA ARG A 837 16.72 19.84 17.49
C ARG A 837 15.69 20.94 17.22
N ALA A 838 14.45 20.55 16.96
CA ALA A 838 13.35 21.48 16.75
C ALA A 838 13.18 22.40 17.97
N GLN A 839 13.36 21.87 19.18
CA GLN A 839 13.30 22.67 20.40
C GLN A 839 14.33 23.81 20.42
N THR A 840 15.54 23.56 19.91
CA THR A 840 16.61 24.55 19.79
C THR A 840 16.22 25.63 18.77
N LEU A 841 15.72 25.23 17.60
CA LEU A 841 15.24 26.17 16.57
C LEU A 841 14.10 27.06 17.07
N ILE A 842 13.18 26.51 17.86
CA ILE A 842 12.02 27.23 18.40
C ILE A 842 12.46 28.26 19.46
N ARG A 843 13.46 27.94 20.29
CA ARG A 843 13.92 28.80 21.39
C ARG A 843 14.99 29.80 21.01
N LEU A 844 15.59 29.64 19.83
CA LEU A 844 16.65 30.51 19.34
C LEU A 844 16.19 31.98 19.33
N ASN A 845 17.01 32.86 19.89
CA ASN A 845 16.77 34.29 19.90
C ASN A 845 17.68 34.99 18.88
N PRO A 846 17.15 35.55 17.77
CA PRO A 846 17.95 36.23 16.76
C PRO A 846 18.77 37.42 17.30
N ASP A 847 18.37 38.03 18.42
CA ASP A 847 19.10 39.15 19.03
C ASP A 847 20.39 38.75 19.74
N ASP A 848 20.61 37.44 19.96
CA ASP A 848 21.86 36.92 20.49
C ASP A 848 22.99 36.89 19.43
N PHE A 849 22.66 37.26 18.18
CA PHE A 849 23.56 37.24 17.03
C PHE A 849 23.82 38.66 16.51
N ASP A 850 25.07 38.93 16.12
CA ASP A 850 25.40 40.15 15.38
C ASP A 850 24.88 40.04 13.94
N LEU A 851 23.77 40.69 13.66
CA LEU A 851 23.04 40.67 12.39
C LEU A 851 22.97 42.08 11.83
N ALA A 852 23.49 42.29 10.63
CA ALA A 852 23.32 43.55 9.91
C ALA A 852 21.83 43.80 9.55
N ASP A 853 21.51 45.05 9.27
CA ASP A 853 20.14 45.48 8.95
C ASP A 853 19.54 44.68 7.78
N ASP A 854 20.33 44.39 6.75
CA ASP A 854 19.88 43.62 5.58
C ASP A 854 19.49 42.17 5.95
N ASP A 855 20.23 41.52 6.86
CA ASP A 855 19.86 40.18 7.36
C ASP A 855 18.57 40.23 8.17
N ARG A 856 18.38 41.28 8.98
CA ARG A 856 17.16 41.44 9.79
C ARG A 856 15.94 41.64 8.89
N VAL A 857 16.09 42.42 7.82
CA VAL A 857 15.06 42.59 6.78
C VAL A 857 14.76 41.25 6.10
N PHE A 858 15.77 40.47 5.75
CA PHE A 858 15.58 39.16 5.13
C PHE A 858 14.92 38.13 6.06
N LEU A 859 15.32 38.06 7.34
CA LEU A 859 14.68 37.17 8.32
C LEU A 859 13.21 37.53 8.55
N ASN A 860 12.82 38.80 8.45
CA ASN A 860 11.41 39.18 8.45
C ASN A 860 10.65 38.60 7.24
N GLN A 861 11.29 38.45 6.09
CA GLN A 861 10.69 37.79 4.93
C GLN A 861 10.53 36.27 5.19
N ALA A 862 11.52 35.60 5.78
CA ALA A 862 11.38 34.22 6.20
C ALA A 862 10.22 34.03 7.21
N ARG A 863 10.02 34.98 8.12
CA ARG A 863 8.88 35.02 9.04
C ARG A 863 7.54 35.19 8.32
N GLN A 864 7.47 36.09 7.34
CA GLN A 864 6.28 36.29 6.51
C GLN A 864 5.89 35.01 5.76
N LEU A 865 6.87 34.29 5.21
CA LEU A 865 6.63 32.99 4.58
C LEU A 865 6.06 31.96 5.58
N GLY A 866 6.57 31.94 6.82
CA GLY A 866 6.03 31.14 7.92
C GLY A 866 4.56 31.48 8.25
N GLN A 867 4.21 32.76 8.25
CA GLN A 867 2.85 33.22 8.46
C GLN A 867 1.92 32.73 7.34
N ARG A 868 2.31 32.89 6.06
CA ARG A 868 1.51 32.41 4.92
C ARG A 868 1.29 30.90 4.95
N ALA A 869 2.30 30.13 5.37
CA ALA A 869 2.18 28.69 5.57
C ALA A 869 1.17 28.33 6.67
N ALA A 870 1.09 29.10 7.75
CA ALA A 870 0.12 28.85 8.82
C ALA A 870 -1.31 29.22 8.41
N GLU A 871 -1.48 30.32 7.69
CA GLU A 871 -2.78 30.72 7.15
C GLU A 871 -3.31 29.72 6.13
N LEU A 872 -2.43 29.18 5.25
CA LEU A 872 -2.78 28.09 4.33
C LEU A 872 -3.33 26.88 5.11
N HIS A 873 -2.59 26.39 6.11
CA HIS A 873 -3.04 25.25 6.91
C HIS A 873 -4.32 25.55 7.72
N THR A 874 -4.50 26.79 8.16
CA THR A 874 -5.73 27.22 8.86
C THR A 874 -6.92 27.17 7.91
N ALA A 875 -6.76 27.62 6.66
CA ALA A 875 -7.78 27.49 5.64
C ALA A 875 -8.08 26.00 5.36
N LEU A 876 -7.06 25.16 5.16
CA LEU A 876 -7.26 23.72 4.93
C LEU A 876 -7.87 22.96 6.11
N ALA A 877 -7.78 23.52 7.32
CA ALA A 877 -8.40 23.00 8.54
C ALA A 877 -9.84 23.49 8.76
N SER A 878 -10.35 24.42 7.96
CA SER A 878 -11.70 24.99 8.16
C SER A 878 -12.81 24.19 7.46
N GLY A 879 -12.48 23.04 6.85
CA GLY A 879 -13.41 22.22 6.08
C GLY A 879 -14.64 21.79 6.91
N PRO A 880 -15.87 21.93 6.38
CA PRO A 880 -17.07 21.53 7.10
C PRO A 880 -17.14 19.99 7.26
N PRO A 881 -17.94 19.49 8.22
CA PRO A 881 -18.12 18.06 8.42
C PRO A 881 -18.53 17.31 7.16
N GLU A 882 -18.14 16.05 7.03
CA GLU A 882 -18.42 15.16 5.89
C GLU A 882 -17.77 15.60 4.56
N THR A 883 -16.74 16.47 4.62
CA THR A 883 -15.94 16.85 3.44
C THR A 883 -14.53 16.27 3.46
N PRO A 884 -13.85 16.17 2.30
CA PRO A 884 -12.43 15.79 2.24
C PRO A 884 -11.49 16.69 3.06
N PHE A 885 -11.95 17.86 3.49
CA PHE A 885 -11.19 18.86 4.27
C PHE A 885 -11.52 18.87 5.76
N GLU A 886 -12.48 18.06 6.25
CA GLU A 886 -12.81 17.96 7.68
C GLU A 886 -11.58 17.54 8.51
N PRO A 887 -11.13 18.30 9.52
CA PRO A 887 -10.03 17.89 10.38
C PRO A 887 -10.35 16.60 11.14
N THR A 888 -9.35 15.74 11.33
CA THR A 888 -9.54 14.49 12.09
C THR A 888 -8.52 14.38 13.21
N LEU A 889 -8.96 14.13 14.44
CA LEU A 889 -8.06 13.95 15.58
C LEU A 889 -7.05 12.82 15.35
N PHE A 890 -5.88 12.93 16.00
CA PHE A 890 -4.92 11.85 16.07
C PHE A 890 -5.52 10.68 16.86
N SER A 891 -5.47 9.48 16.29
CA SER A 891 -5.85 8.25 16.96
C SER A 891 -4.61 7.40 17.23
N THR A 892 -4.67 6.54 18.24
CA THR A 892 -3.59 5.58 18.54
C THR A 892 -3.31 4.65 17.35
N SER A 893 -4.33 4.31 16.57
CA SER A 893 -4.19 3.54 15.32
C SER A 893 -3.39 4.31 14.26
N TYR A 894 -3.64 5.62 14.10
CA TYR A 894 -2.84 6.46 13.22
C TYR A 894 -1.38 6.56 13.67
N GLU A 895 -1.13 6.78 14.97
CA GLU A 895 0.23 6.82 15.53
C GLU A 895 1.00 5.52 15.23
N ARG A 896 0.37 4.35 15.49
CA ARG A 896 0.97 3.05 15.19
C ARG A 896 1.24 2.89 13.69
N THR A 897 0.24 3.14 12.85
CA THR A 897 0.39 3.06 11.38
C THR A 897 1.55 3.93 10.86
N ARG A 898 1.68 5.16 11.38
CA ARG A 898 2.77 6.06 11.01
C ARG A 898 4.13 5.58 11.52
N TYR A 899 4.19 5.03 12.72
CA TYR A 899 5.40 4.40 13.25
C TYR A 899 5.87 3.24 12.37
N HIS A 900 4.98 2.33 11.99
CA HIS A 900 5.32 1.21 11.09
C HIS A 900 5.81 1.70 9.73
N SER A 901 5.12 2.69 9.12
CA SER A 901 5.56 3.31 7.86
C SER A 901 6.99 3.89 7.96
N MET A 902 7.33 4.56 9.08
CA MET A 902 8.66 5.11 9.34
C MET A 902 9.72 4.04 9.63
N ARG A 903 9.35 2.98 10.35
CA ARG A 903 10.22 1.82 10.60
C ARG A 903 10.57 1.10 9.29
N THR A 904 9.58 0.82 8.44
CA THR A 904 9.79 0.19 7.13
C THR A 904 10.73 1.02 6.26
N LEU A 905 10.49 2.33 6.15
CA LEU A 905 11.40 3.25 5.47
C LEU A 905 12.83 3.14 6.02
N THR A 906 12.99 3.19 7.34
CA THR A 906 14.31 3.16 7.98
C THR A 906 15.05 1.87 7.66
N LEU A 907 14.42 0.71 7.89
CA LEU A 907 15.04 -0.59 7.66
C LEU A 907 15.43 -0.79 6.18
N ARG A 908 14.58 -0.32 5.26
CA ARG A 908 14.84 -0.34 3.82
C ARG A 908 16.03 0.56 3.45
N THR A 909 16.03 1.82 3.90
CA THR A 909 17.14 2.76 3.67
C THR A 909 18.46 2.23 4.21
N MET A 910 18.48 1.70 5.44
CA MET A 910 19.70 1.15 6.04
C MET A 910 20.22 -0.08 5.28
N ARG A 911 19.32 -0.95 4.80
CA ARG A 911 19.70 -2.09 3.96
C ARG A 911 20.31 -1.65 2.63
N LEU A 912 19.72 -0.66 1.97
CA LEU A 912 20.26 -0.08 0.74
C LEU A 912 21.64 0.55 0.98
N LEU A 913 21.79 1.29 2.08
CA LEU A 913 23.05 1.92 2.47
C LEU A 913 24.14 0.87 2.76
N ARG A 914 23.83 -0.20 3.52
CA ARG A 914 24.74 -1.35 3.75
C ARG A 914 25.21 -1.98 2.45
N ARG A 915 24.30 -2.22 1.50
CA ARG A 915 24.63 -2.82 0.20
C ARG A 915 25.58 -1.96 -0.63
N ARG A 916 25.46 -0.63 -0.53
CA ARG A 916 26.29 0.32 -1.27
C ARG A 916 27.53 0.78 -0.52
N LEU A 917 27.71 0.36 0.73
CA LEU A 917 28.80 0.84 1.60
C LEU A 917 30.20 0.61 1.01
N SER A 918 30.41 -0.46 0.24
CA SER A 918 31.69 -0.73 -0.43
C SER A 918 31.93 0.13 -1.68
N THR A 919 30.89 0.78 -2.21
CA THR A 919 30.95 1.63 -3.42
C THR A 919 31.09 3.12 -3.11
N LEU A 920 31.02 3.50 -1.82
CA LEU A 920 31.05 4.88 -1.35
C LEU A 920 32.44 5.23 -0.80
N GLU A 921 33.45 5.36 -1.69
CA GLU A 921 34.86 5.52 -1.28
C GLU A 921 35.10 6.74 -0.36
N SER A 922 34.60 7.93 -0.70
CA SER A 922 34.83 9.17 0.08
C SER A 922 33.86 9.41 1.25
N HIS A 923 32.72 8.71 1.31
CA HIS A 923 31.68 8.96 2.31
C HIS A 923 31.41 7.76 3.23
N GLN A 924 32.30 6.77 3.23
CA GLN A 924 32.11 5.52 3.96
C GLN A 924 32.00 5.73 5.49
N ALA A 925 32.75 6.68 6.05
CA ALA A 925 32.73 6.98 7.48
C ALA A 925 31.37 7.54 7.92
N MET A 926 30.84 8.53 7.19
CA MET A 926 29.53 9.11 7.47
C MET A 926 28.39 8.11 7.24
N ALA A 927 28.50 7.28 6.20
CA ALA A 927 27.54 6.19 5.96
C ALA A 927 27.52 5.15 7.10
N ARG A 928 28.69 4.77 7.66
CA ARG A 928 28.76 3.89 8.85
C ARG A 928 28.12 4.55 10.07
N LEU A 929 28.36 5.85 10.27
CA LEU A 929 27.78 6.57 11.38
C LEU A 929 26.24 6.57 11.34
N VAL A 930 25.65 6.78 10.16
CA VAL A 930 24.19 6.68 9.98
C VAL A 930 23.69 5.25 10.26
N LEU A 931 24.43 4.22 9.81
CA LEU A 931 24.09 2.82 10.08
C LEU A 931 24.13 2.45 11.57
N ASP A 932 25.12 2.96 12.31
CA ASP A 932 25.28 2.71 13.74
C ASP A 932 24.17 3.37 14.57
N GLN A 933 23.53 4.42 14.04
CA GLN A 933 22.41 5.11 14.67
C GLN A 933 21.03 4.50 14.34
N GLU A 934 20.96 3.37 13.62
CA GLU A 934 19.67 2.70 13.31
C GLU A 934 18.79 2.46 14.55
N PRO A 935 19.30 1.95 15.70
CA PRO A 935 18.48 1.74 16.88
C PRO A 935 17.93 3.05 17.48
N GLU A 936 18.72 4.12 17.46
CA GLU A 936 18.34 5.43 17.97
C GLU A 936 17.26 6.08 17.09
N ILE A 937 17.38 5.97 15.76
CA ILE A 937 16.36 6.43 14.81
C ILE A 937 15.02 5.73 15.08
N LEU A 938 15.05 4.40 15.24
CA LEU A 938 13.84 3.63 15.54
C LEU A 938 13.26 3.98 16.91
N ALA A 939 14.10 4.24 17.92
CA ALA A 939 13.67 4.69 19.24
C ALA A 939 12.97 6.06 19.19
N ARG A 940 13.50 7.00 18.39
CA ARG A 940 12.88 8.31 18.18
C ARG A 940 11.55 8.23 17.44
N PHE A 941 11.38 7.31 16.49
CA PHE A 941 10.06 7.11 15.88
C PHE A 941 9.07 6.44 16.83
N LYS A 942 9.55 5.60 17.76
CA LYS A 942 8.70 4.94 18.76
C LYS A 942 8.12 5.91 19.77
N THR A 943 8.74 7.07 20.03
CA THR A 943 8.21 8.07 20.97
C THR A 943 6.84 8.64 20.55
N MET A 944 6.52 8.56 19.26
CA MET A 944 5.24 8.98 18.71
C MET A 944 4.08 8.04 19.08
N VAL A 945 4.36 6.80 19.52
CA VAL A 945 3.34 5.81 19.88
C VAL A 945 3.06 5.84 21.38
N GLY A 946 1.79 6.01 21.75
CA GLY A 946 1.31 5.75 23.13
C GLY A 946 1.45 6.91 24.11
N ARG A 947 1.88 8.10 23.66
CA ARG A 947 1.92 9.33 24.47
C ARG A 947 0.72 10.25 24.28
N GLY A 948 -0.10 10.03 23.25
CA GLY A 948 -1.24 10.89 22.93
C GLY A 948 -0.80 12.33 22.65
N LEU A 949 0.09 12.51 21.67
CA LEU A 949 0.71 13.81 21.35
C LEU A 949 -0.32 14.93 21.07
N GLY A 950 -1.56 14.56 20.74
CA GLY A 950 -2.63 15.49 20.40
C GLY A 950 -2.46 16.11 19.01
N GLY A 951 -3.41 16.96 18.62
CA GLY A 951 -3.43 17.60 17.30
C GLY A 951 -4.37 16.90 16.30
N MET A 952 -4.44 17.49 15.10
CA MET A 952 -5.36 17.10 14.04
C MET A 952 -4.61 16.76 12.75
N ARG A 953 -5.22 15.88 11.95
CA ARG A 953 -4.86 15.57 10.57
C ARG A 953 -5.71 16.42 9.67
N ILE A 954 -5.08 17.16 8.76
CA ILE A 954 -5.74 18.01 7.78
C ILE A 954 -5.17 17.75 6.38
N ARG A 955 -5.81 18.31 5.35
CA ARG A 955 -5.16 18.42 4.03
C ARG A 955 -3.96 19.36 4.14
N ILE A 956 -2.89 19.00 3.46
CA ILE A 956 -1.62 19.73 3.44
C ILE A 956 -1.18 19.94 1.98
N HIS A 957 -0.20 20.80 1.73
CA HIS A 957 0.40 20.95 0.41
C HIS A 957 1.16 19.68 -0.01
N GLY A 958 1.85 19.02 0.91
CA GLY A 958 2.42 17.68 0.70
C GLY A 958 3.78 17.64 0.01
N ASP A 959 4.26 18.76 -0.55
CA ASP A 959 5.63 18.96 -1.07
C ASP A 959 6.11 20.41 -0.92
N PHE A 960 5.84 21.02 0.23
CA PHE A 960 6.08 22.44 0.45
C PHE A 960 7.57 22.80 0.64
N HIS A 961 8.23 23.25 -0.43
CA HIS A 961 9.63 23.69 -0.43
C HIS A 961 9.83 25.03 -1.17
N LEU A 962 11.05 25.60 -1.12
CA LEU A 962 11.33 26.95 -1.64
C LEU A 962 11.07 27.14 -3.14
N GLU A 963 11.19 26.09 -3.95
CA GLU A 963 10.85 26.16 -5.38
C GLU A 963 9.32 26.33 -5.61
N GLU A 964 8.48 25.95 -4.64
CA GLU A 964 7.01 26.08 -4.71
C GLU A 964 6.49 27.40 -4.15
N VAL A 965 7.36 28.41 -4.10
CA VAL A 965 7.07 29.73 -3.54
C VAL A 965 7.62 30.82 -4.45
N LEU A 966 6.80 31.83 -4.74
CA LEU A 966 7.19 33.01 -5.52
C LEU A 966 7.31 34.25 -4.64
N ARG A 967 8.39 35.02 -4.80
CA ARG A 967 8.59 36.30 -4.09
C ARG A 967 8.01 37.46 -4.90
N THR A 968 6.95 38.09 -4.41
CA THR A 968 6.38 39.30 -5.02
C THR A 968 7.10 40.57 -4.53
N VAL A 969 6.54 41.77 -4.70
CA VAL A 969 7.16 43.00 -4.17
C VAL A 969 7.14 43.02 -2.65
N ASP A 970 6.00 42.65 -2.05
CA ASP A 970 5.76 42.81 -0.60
C ASP A 970 5.38 41.50 0.12
N ASP A 971 5.20 40.38 -0.60
CA ASP A 971 4.76 39.11 0.00
C ASP A 971 5.33 37.85 -0.70
N PHE A 972 4.88 36.68 -0.25
CA PHE A 972 5.08 35.36 -0.87
C PHE A 972 3.76 34.78 -1.38
N VAL A 973 3.80 34.12 -2.53
CA VAL A 973 2.67 33.36 -3.09
C VAL A 973 3.08 31.91 -3.25
N ILE A 974 2.23 31.01 -2.76
CA ILE A 974 2.42 29.55 -2.81
C ILE A 974 1.84 29.03 -4.13
N ILE A 975 2.57 28.14 -4.79
CA ILE A 975 2.20 27.52 -6.07
C ILE A 975 2.28 25.99 -5.98
N ASP A 976 1.82 25.30 -7.02
CA ASP A 976 1.82 23.83 -7.17
C ASP A 976 1.20 23.04 -5.99
N LEU A 977 -0.11 23.18 -5.80
CA LEU A 977 -0.86 22.53 -4.73
C LEU A 977 -1.10 21.03 -4.94
N GLU A 978 -0.38 20.40 -5.87
CA GLU A 978 -0.55 18.98 -6.21
C GLU A 978 0.05 18.03 -5.20
N GLY A 979 1.02 18.49 -4.41
CA GLY A 979 1.90 17.65 -3.63
C GLY A 979 2.88 16.86 -4.50
N HIS A 980 3.62 15.94 -3.88
CA HIS A 980 4.79 15.35 -4.53
C HIS A 980 4.41 14.54 -5.78
N PRO A 981 4.91 14.91 -6.98
CA PRO A 981 4.38 14.45 -8.27
C PRO A 981 4.51 12.96 -8.54
N TRP A 982 5.36 12.28 -7.77
CA TRP A 982 5.63 10.84 -7.90
C TRP A 982 4.69 9.97 -7.04
N LEU A 983 3.84 10.59 -6.21
CA LEU A 983 2.89 9.86 -5.35
C LEU A 983 1.53 9.76 -6.04
N PRO A 984 0.84 8.61 -6.00
CA PRO A 984 -0.50 8.47 -6.55
C PRO A 984 -1.50 9.45 -5.91
N ILE A 985 -2.52 9.89 -6.65
CA ILE A 985 -3.54 10.84 -6.15
C ILE A 985 -4.16 10.46 -4.80
N GLY A 986 -4.39 9.16 -4.57
CA GLY A 986 -4.89 8.66 -3.28
C GLY A 986 -3.97 9.01 -2.12
N GLU A 987 -2.65 8.81 -2.28
CA GLU A 987 -1.66 9.13 -1.24
C GLU A 987 -1.55 10.64 -0.99
N ARG A 988 -1.67 11.44 -2.06
CA ARG A 988 -1.67 12.91 -2.01
C ARG A 988 -2.92 13.48 -1.32
N ARG A 989 -4.03 12.71 -1.27
CA ARG A 989 -5.27 13.08 -0.58
C ARG A 989 -5.28 12.77 0.92
N ILE A 990 -4.36 11.95 1.42
CA ILE A 990 -4.36 11.53 2.83
C ILE A 990 -4.14 12.73 3.74
N LYS A 991 -5.01 12.90 4.74
CA LYS A 991 -4.87 13.92 5.80
C LYS A 991 -3.65 13.61 6.67
N ARG A 992 -2.77 14.59 6.90
CA ARG A 992 -1.52 14.44 7.66
C ARG A 992 -1.35 15.57 8.67
N THR A 993 -0.33 15.45 9.52
CA THR A 993 0.13 16.57 10.33
C THR A 993 0.68 17.70 9.45
N PRO A 994 0.29 18.97 9.67
CA PRO A 994 0.88 20.14 9.00
C PRO A 994 2.39 20.28 9.20
N LEU A 995 2.91 19.71 10.29
CA LEU A 995 4.35 19.73 10.58
C LEU A 995 5.18 18.98 9.52
N ARG A 996 4.54 18.18 8.65
CA ARG A 996 5.20 17.58 7.48
C ARG A 996 5.64 18.64 6.46
N ASP A 997 4.78 19.61 6.16
CA ASP A 997 5.11 20.70 5.24
C ASP A 997 6.15 21.63 5.86
N VAL A 998 6.02 21.91 7.16
CA VAL A 998 7.04 22.64 7.94
C VAL A 998 8.39 21.93 7.88
N ALA A 999 8.44 20.61 8.14
CA ALA A 999 9.67 19.84 8.06
C ALA A 999 10.28 19.84 6.65
N THR A 1000 9.45 19.85 5.61
CA THR A 1000 9.88 19.94 4.20
C THR A 1000 10.50 21.29 3.90
N MET A 1001 9.88 22.40 4.34
CA MET A 1001 10.43 23.75 4.19
C MET A 1001 11.73 23.94 4.99
N LEU A 1002 11.79 23.46 6.22
CA LEU A 1002 13.03 23.49 7.03
C LEU A 1002 14.16 22.70 6.35
N ARG A 1003 13.85 21.56 5.72
CA ARG A 1003 14.83 20.80 4.94
C ARG A 1003 15.28 21.58 3.69
N SER A 1004 14.41 22.38 3.10
CA SER A 1004 14.71 23.26 1.97
C SER A 1004 15.70 24.36 2.39
N PHE A 1005 15.50 25.05 3.52
CA PHE A 1005 16.49 25.99 4.06
C PHE A 1005 17.85 25.33 4.33
N HIS A 1006 17.85 24.14 4.95
CA HIS A 1006 19.10 23.40 5.16
C HIS A 1006 19.76 23.06 3.83
N HIS A 1007 19.00 22.63 2.81
CA HIS A 1007 19.54 22.36 1.48
C HIS A 1007 20.21 23.60 0.87
N THR A 1008 19.51 24.72 0.89
CA THR A 1008 19.98 26.01 0.38
C THR A 1008 21.27 26.45 1.06
N SER A 1009 21.35 26.30 2.39
CA SER A 1009 22.57 26.60 3.15
C SER A 1009 23.77 25.75 2.71
N MET A 1010 23.55 24.46 2.45
CA MET A 1010 24.62 23.56 2.00
C MET A 1010 25.04 23.81 0.55
N LEU A 1011 24.09 24.18 -0.32
CA LEU A 1011 24.40 24.62 -1.68
C LEU A 1011 25.22 25.91 -1.68
N ALA A 1012 24.86 26.86 -0.82
CA ALA A 1012 25.62 28.10 -0.65
C ALA A 1012 27.04 27.82 -0.13
N TRP A 1013 27.19 26.97 0.89
CA TRP A 1013 28.51 26.51 1.37
C TRP A 1013 29.36 25.90 0.24
N GLN A 1014 28.80 24.96 -0.54
CA GLN A 1014 29.51 24.37 -1.68
C GLN A 1014 29.91 25.40 -2.75
N ARG A 1015 29.04 26.39 -3.04
CA ARG A 1015 29.33 27.47 -3.99
C ARG A 1015 30.48 28.36 -3.49
N THR A 1016 30.43 28.78 -2.24
CA THR A 1016 31.43 29.65 -1.62
C THR A 1016 32.78 28.94 -1.52
N CYS A 1017 32.83 27.70 -1.04
CA CYS A 1017 34.07 26.92 -0.98
C CYS A 1017 34.71 26.70 -2.36
N ARG A 1018 33.91 26.51 -3.43
CA ARG A 1018 34.44 26.36 -4.81
C ARG A 1018 34.92 27.66 -5.46
N ALA A 1019 34.43 28.81 -5.00
CA ALA A 1019 34.82 30.12 -5.52
C ALA A 1019 36.13 30.63 -4.91
N ASP A 1020 36.38 30.33 -3.63
CA ASP A 1020 37.49 30.89 -2.86
C ASP A 1020 38.68 29.93 -2.66
N LEU A 1021 38.56 28.63 -2.99
CA LEU A 1021 39.63 27.64 -2.78
C LEU A 1021 40.31 27.18 -4.10
N PRO A 1022 41.65 26.92 -4.10
CA PRO A 1022 42.34 26.33 -5.24
C PRO A 1022 41.77 24.96 -5.62
N ARG A 1023 41.66 24.64 -6.92
CA ARG A 1023 41.05 23.40 -7.46
C ARG A 1023 41.76 22.09 -7.09
N ASP A 1024 42.86 22.16 -6.34
CA ASP A 1024 43.84 21.08 -6.20
C ASP A 1024 43.87 20.50 -4.76
N LEU A 1025 43.02 20.98 -3.85
CA LEU A 1025 42.98 20.58 -2.43
C LEU A 1025 41.61 19.98 -2.05
N ASP A 1026 41.63 18.98 -1.17
CA ASP A 1026 40.44 18.34 -0.61
C ASP A 1026 39.74 19.32 0.38
N PRO A 1027 38.45 19.65 0.23
CA PRO A 1027 37.73 20.59 1.10
C PRO A 1027 37.78 20.22 2.60
N ASP A 1028 37.99 18.94 2.92
CA ASP A 1028 38.07 18.42 4.28
C ASP A 1028 39.42 18.72 4.99
N GLU A 1029 40.42 19.25 4.29
CA GLU A 1029 41.77 19.51 4.83
C GLU A 1029 42.04 20.97 5.23
N LEU A 1030 41.04 21.87 5.15
CA LEU A 1030 41.23 23.32 5.34
C LEU A 1030 40.39 23.89 6.50
N PRO A 1031 41.01 24.54 7.52
CA PRO A 1031 40.32 25.22 8.61
C PRO A 1031 39.27 26.25 8.16
N GLU A 1032 39.48 26.89 7.00
CA GLU A 1032 38.56 27.88 6.44
C GLU A 1032 37.24 27.27 5.93
N ALA A 1033 37.25 26.04 5.44
CA ALA A 1033 36.03 25.37 4.95
C ALA A 1033 35.06 25.01 6.10
N LEU A 1034 35.61 24.68 7.27
CA LEU A 1034 34.85 24.41 8.49
C LEU A 1034 34.15 25.68 9.00
N GLU A 1035 34.81 26.84 8.96
CA GLU A 1035 34.21 28.11 9.39
C GLU A 1035 33.07 28.56 8.46
N ILE A 1036 33.20 28.35 7.14
CA ILE A 1036 32.09 28.60 6.19
C ILE A 1036 30.94 27.61 6.44
N PHE A 1037 31.25 26.36 6.78
CA PHE A 1037 30.23 25.36 7.13
C PHE A 1037 29.43 25.77 8.39
N LYS A 1038 30.11 26.23 9.44
CA LYS A 1038 29.45 26.75 10.66
C LYS A 1038 28.57 27.96 10.36
N ALA A 1039 29.06 28.90 9.54
CA ALA A 1039 28.28 30.04 9.09
C ALA A 1039 27.02 29.61 8.31
N ALA A 1040 27.11 28.57 7.48
CA ALA A 1040 25.97 28.01 6.78
C ALA A 1040 24.93 27.38 7.74
N GLN A 1041 25.39 26.67 8.78
CA GLN A 1041 24.52 26.13 9.83
C GLN A 1041 23.83 27.25 10.63
N ARG A 1042 24.54 28.34 10.96
CA ARG A 1042 23.97 29.53 11.59
C ARG A 1042 22.88 30.16 10.71
N TRP A 1043 23.15 30.35 9.42
CA TRP A 1043 22.17 30.91 8.48
C TRP A 1043 20.91 30.04 8.41
N TYR A 1044 21.08 28.72 8.34
CA TYR A 1044 19.96 27.78 8.38
C TYR A 1044 19.13 27.93 9.66
N ALA A 1045 19.79 27.94 10.84
CA ALA A 1045 19.10 28.02 12.13
C ALA A 1045 18.29 29.32 12.29
N LEU A 1046 18.84 30.45 11.84
CA LEU A 1046 18.16 31.75 11.87
C LEU A 1046 16.95 31.79 10.94
N CYS A 1047 17.08 31.29 9.70
CA CYS A 1047 15.96 31.23 8.76
C CYS A 1047 14.85 30.29 9.26
N ALA A 1048 15.25 29.12 9.78
CA ALA A 1048 14.34 28.15 10.36
C ALA A 1048 13.57 28.73 11.57
N ASN A 1049 14.27 29.40 12.49
CA ASN A 1049 13.66 30.09 13.62
C ASN A 1049 12.69 31.19 13.16
N ALA A 1050 13.10 32.03 12.21
CA ALA A 1050 12.26 33.12 11.70
C ALA A 1050 10.97 32.58 11.09
N PHE A 1051 11.06 31.55 10.24
CA PHE A 1051 9.91 30.86 9.67
C PHE A 1051 9.00 30.25 10.76
N LEU A 1052 9.57 29.51 11.72
CA LEU A 1052 8.79 28.90 12.82
C LEU A 1052 8.10 29.96 13.69
N SER A 1053 8.76 31.10 13.93
CA SER A 1053 8.19 32.21 14.69
C SER A 1053 6.99 32.85 13.99
N GLY A 1054 6.94 32.84 12.66
CA GLY A 1054 5.77 33.25 11.89
C GLY A 1054 4.67 32.19 11.84
N TYR A 1055 5.06 30.91 11.84
CA TYR A 1055 4.15 29.79 11.68
C TYR A 1055 3.43 29.37 12.97
N LEU A 1056 4.17 29.19 14.07
CA LEU A 1056 3.66 28.52 15.27
C LEU A 1056 2.53 29.28 15.98
N PRO A 1057 2.58 30.61 16.18
CA PRO A 1057 1.51 31.32 16.89
C PRO A 1057 0.11 31.21 16.21
N PRO A 1058 -0.05 31.50 14.91
CA PRO A 1058 -1.34 31.34 14.24
C PRO A 1058 -1.78 29.87 14.16
N ALA A 1059 -0.86 28.93 13.89
CA ALA A 1059 -1.18 27.51 13.80
C ALA A 1059 -1.63 26.91 15.14
N THR A 1060 -1.03 27.34 16.25
CA THR A 1060 -1.44 26.93 17.61
C THR A 1060 -2.82 27.48 17.94
N SER A 1061 -3.08 28.74 17.56
CA SER A 1061 -4.38 29.39 17.79
C SER A 1061 -5.53 28.72 17.01
N ALA A 1062 -5.22 28.14 15.84
CA ALA A 1062 -6.18 27.37 15.03
C ALA A 1062 -6.47 25.96 15.57
N GLY A 1063 -5.73 25.48 16.59
CA GLY A 1063 -6.07 24.27 17.35
C GLY A 1063 -5.75 22.93 16.67
N PHE A 1064 -5.04 22.92 15.54
CA PHE A 1064 -4.68 21.69 14.81
C PHE A 1064 -3.30 21.11 15.19
N LEU A 1065 -2.48 21.83 15.95
CA LEU A 1065 -1.19 21.36 16.46
C LEU A 1065 -1.33 20.67 17.83
N PRO A 1066 -0.32 19.89 18.28
CA PRO A 1066 -0.22 19.42 19.66
C PRO A 1066 -0.42 20.55 20.70
N ASN A 1067 -1.05 20.22 21.83
CA ASN A 1067 -1.41 21.20 22.86
C ASN A 1067 -0.23 21.72 23.69
N THR A 1068 0.96 21.11 23.56
CA THR A 1068 2.16 21.45 24.32
C THR A 1068 3.31 21.84 23.39
N PRO A 1069 4.11 22.87 23.73
CA PRO A 1069 5.31 23.23 22.97
C PRO A 1069 6.29 22.06 22.81
N GLU A 1070 6.43 21.23 23.84
CA GLU A 1070 7.27 20.03 23.82
C GLU A 1070 6.73 19.01 22.81
N GLY A 1071 5.41 18.77 22.78
CA GLY A 1071 4.77 17.87 21.81
C GLY A 1071 4.93 18.36 20.36
N ILE A 1072 4.87 19.68 20.13
CA ILE A 1072 5.14 20.28 18.82
C ILE A 1072 6.59 20.01 18.40
N ALA A 1073 7.56 20.27 19.29
CA ALA A 1073 8.97 20.07 19.01
C ALA A 1073 9.32 18.60 18.72
N GLU A 1074 8.82 17.67 19.55
CA GLU A 1074 9.02 16.23 19.35
C GLU A 1074 8.45 15.76 18.00
N LEU A 1075 7.21 16.12 17.67
CA LEU A 1075 6.58 15.72 16.42
C LEU A 1075 7.29 16.34 15.20
N LEU A 1076 7.76 17.59 15.31
CA LEU A 1076 8.52 18.25 14.25
C LEU A 1076 9.87 17.54 14.02
N ASP A 1077 10.58 17.13 15.07
CA ASP A 1077 11.83 16.37 14.94
C ASP A 1077 11.62 15.02 14.25
N VAL A 1078 10.53 14.30 14.59
CA VAL A 1078 10.15 13.06 13.91
C VAL A 1078 9.89 13.30 12.42
N MET A 1079 9.16 14.35 12.06
CA MET A 1079 8.88 14.68 10.65
C MET A 1079 10.14 15.10 9.87
N ARG A 1080 11.05 15.87 10.50
CA ARG A 1080 12.34 16.27 9.90
C ARG A 1080 13.23 15.05 9.61
N LEU A 1081 13.29 14.09 10.55
CA LEU A 1081 14.11 12.90 10.40
C LEU A 1081 13.52 11.98 9.31
N GLN A 1082 12.19 11.83 9.28
CA GLN A 1082 11.52 11.09 8.22
C GLN A 1082 11.81 11.69 6.84
N LYS A 1083 11.73 13.01 6.66
CA LYS A 1083 12.02 13.67 5.37
C LYS A 1083 13.47 13.45 4.95
N ALA A 1084 14.43 13.52 5.87
CA ALA A 1084 15.84 13.27 5.57
C ALA A 1084 16.10 11.82 5.13
N LEU A 1085 15.50 10.83 5.79
CA LEU A 1085 15.61 9.42 5.41
C LEU A 1085 14.98 9.12 4.04
N ARG A 1086 13.82 9.71 3.73
CA ARG A 1086 13.19 9.59 2.39
C ARG A 1086 14.08 10.16 1.30
N GLN A 1087 14.73 11.29 1.55
CA GLN A 1087 15.66 11.89 0.58
C GLN A 1087 16.89 11.00 0.39
N LEU A 1088 17.47 10.47 1.47
CA LEU A 1088 18.61 9.56 1.40
C LEU A 1088 18.27 8.28 0.61
N GLU A 1089 17.12 7.69 0.87
CA GLU A 1089 16.61 6.56 0.10
C GLU A 1089 16.49 6.89 -1.39
N HIS A 1090 15.84 8.00 -1.72
CA HIS A 1090 15.66 8.45 -3.09
C HIS A 1090 17.00 8.63 -3.83
N ASP A 1091 17.99 9.24 -3.18
CA ASP A 1091 19.30 9.46 -3.77
C ASP A 1091 20.09 8.16 -3.90
N LEU A 1092 19.99 7.25 -2.92
CA LEU A 1092 20.55 5.90 -2.99
C LEU A 1092 19.95 5.12 -4.16
N GLU A 1093 18.64 5.08 -4.33
CA GLU A 1093 18.01 4.36 -5.44
C GLU A 1093 18.47 4.89 -6.79
N ARG A 1094 18.52 6.23 -6.95
CA ARG A 1094 18.89 6.89 -8.21
C ARG A 1094 20.38 6.96 -8.49
N GLY A 1095 21.24 6.54 -7.56
CA GLY A 1095 22.69 6.65 -7.71
C GLY A 1095 23.16 8.11 -7.86
N LYS A 1096 22.42 9.05 -7.27
CA LYS A 1096 22.84 10.44 -7.15
C LYS A 1096 23.96 10.57 -6.10
N PRO A 1097 24.73 11.67 -6.11
CA PRO A 1097 25.57 12.01 -4.97
C PRO A 1097 24.71 12.07 -3.70
N ILE A 1098 25.13 11.36 -2.64
CA ILE A 1098 24.34 11.20 -1.40
C ILE A 1098 24.84 12.09 -0.26
N ASP A 1099 25.86 12.89 -0.52
CA ASP A 1099 26.67 13.62 0.45
C ASP A 1099 25.79 14.55 1.30
N LEU A 1100 24.98 15.38 0.63
CA LEU A 1100 24.04 16.30 1.27
C LEU A 1100 22.92 15.58 2.05
N SER A 1101 22.57 14.37 1.63
CA SER A 1101 21.50 13.57 2.25
C SER A 1101 22.01 12.84 3.49
N LEU A 1102 23.25 12.35 3.46
CA LEU A 1102 23.95 11.84 4.63
C LEU A 1102 24.18 12.94 5.67
N ILE A 1103 24.63 14.12 5.27
CA ILE A 1103 24.77 15.29 6.18
C ILE A 1103 23.42 15.63 6.81
N ALA A 1104 22.33 15.67 6.04
CA ALA A 1104 21.01 16.01 6.56
C ALA A 1104 20.44 15.00 7.59
N VAL A 1105 20.76 13.70 7.44
CA VAL A 1105 20.41 12.68 8.45
C VAL A 1105 21.31 12.84 9.68
N THR A 1106 22.61 13.03 9.47
CA THR A 1106 23.63 13.11 10.52
C THR A 1106 23.43 14.35 11.42
N ALA A 1107 23.13 15.51 10.82
CA ALA A 1107 22.86 16.77 11.51
C ALA A 1107 21.65 16.72 12.47
N GLN A 1108 20.80 15.70 12.35
CA GLN A 1108 19.67 15.48 13.25
C GLN A 1108 19.95 14.44 14.33
N LEU A 1109 21.00 13.64 14.19
CA LEU A 1109 21.31 12.50 15.07
C LEU A 1109 22.42 12.80 16.07
N MET A 1110 23.43 13.59 15.69
CA MET A 1110 24.62 13.81 16.51
C MET A 1110 24.40 14.85 17.62
N ALA A 1111 25.07 14.64 18.76
CA ALA A 1111 25.25 15.62 19.83
C ALA A 1111 26.75 15.86 20.11
N ARG A 1112 27.62 15.53 19.15
CA ARG A 1112 29.08 15.69 19.17
C ARG A 1112 29.65 15.73 17.77
#